data_AF-A0A8J5LHC6-F1
#
_entry.id   AF-A0A8J5LHC6-F1
#
_cell.length_a   1.000
_cell.length_b   1.000
_cell.length_c   1.000
_cell.angle_alpha   90.00
_cell.angle_beta   90.00
_cell.angle_gamma   90.00
#
_symmetry.space_group_name_H-M   'P 1'
#
loop_
_entity.id
_entity.type
_entity.pdbx_description
1 polymer ?
#
loop_
_entity_poly.entity_id
_entity_poly.type
_entity_poly.pdbx_seq_one_letter_code
_entity_poly.pdbx_strand_id
1 'polypeptide(L)'
;MCILWNQAAMSNKPEEAKDGDLFYDHLNDRDELWFDFIADTGDGGNSSYAVARLLAQPSIQIKSSNSICVLPRGDLLLIGGDLAYPNPSAFTYERRFFSPFECALQPPPWYKSEHIAFNKPEVPYGISELRQYDGPQCFLIPGNHVLSILSFLARETKIDFRTIFTSTDWFDGLHTFMRYICHKSWLGGWLLPQKKSYFALQLPKGWWVFGLDLALHCDIDVYQFKFFAELCKNKVGENDSVIVMTHEPNWLLDWYWNETTGKNTSHLIREYLKGRCKLRMAGDLHHYMRHTVILPSSKKSVHAQHLLVNGCGGAFLHPTHVFQDFKEYDGAFYERRATYPSFDDSSKIALGNILKFRKKNWQFDIIGGIIYFILVFSTFPQCNVVQILQEDSWAGRIKSFLFRMFNAFVYMLQHSYVSSAGTLILILSSYSFVPAKLSRRRRALLGFVHVFAHMVASFILMLLLELGIEMCIRNHLLATSGYHTLYEWYQAMESEHFPDPTGLRARMEKWTFGLYPACIKYLMSAFDVPELMAVTRSNICKGGMESLSRGSAIIYYASVFLYFWVLSTPVVSLVFGSYLYICVNWLRLHFDEAFSSLRIANYKAFTRFHITTSGDLEVFTLAVDKVPKSWKLDPDWDAEIRQPRQLSHQRRFPSKWKAASGTDPVNSVRVVDHFVIKRTKAVQ
;
A
#
# COMPACT_ATOMS: atom_id res chain seq x y z
N MET A 1 -2.38 33.46 -19.05
CA MET A 1 -1.55 34.49 -18.37
C MET A 1 -0.76 33.91 -17.19
N CYS A 2 -1.34 33.06 -16.33
CA CYS A 2 -0.58 32.35 -15.26
C CYS A 2 0.48 31.35 -15.75
N ILE A 3 0.33 30.80 -16.95
CA ILE A 3 1.32 29.88 -17.56
C ILE A 3 2.62 30.62 -17.97
N LEU A 4 2.52 31.89 -18.37
CA LEU A 4 3.69 32.70 -18.78
C LEU A 4 4.46 33.28 -17.57
N TRP A 5 3.80 33.49 -16.44
CA TRP A 5 4.47 33.84 -15.17
C TRP A 5 5.18 32.63 -14.52
N ASN A 6 4.74 31.40 -14.79
CA ASN A 6 5.33 30.20 -14.19
C ASN A 6 6.55 29.65 -14.93
N GLN A 7 6.67 29.90 -16.24
CA GLN A 7 7.99 29.80 -16.87
C GLN A 7 8.96 30.82 -16.26
N ALA A 8 8.49 31.99 -15.80
CA ALA A 8 9.33 32.96 -15.10
C ALA A 8 9.72 32.53 -13.66
N ALA A 9 8.89 31.76 -12.95
CA ALA A 9 9.26 31.21 -11.63
C ALA A 9 10.23 30.02 -11.72
N MET A 10 10.18 29.25 -12.82
CA MET A 10 11.17 28.22 -13.16
C MET A 10 12.39 28.77 -13.93
N SER A 11 12.29 29.97 -14.51
CA SER A 11 13.39 30.69 -15.17
C SER A 11 14.00 31.79 -14.30
N ASN A 12 13.43 32.05 -13.13
CA ASN A 12 14.11 32.83 -12.11
C ASN A 12 15.28 31.96 -11.69
N LYS A 13 16.48 32.39 -12.12
CA LYS A 13 17.75 31.85 -11.65
C LYS A 13 17.56 31.44 -10.19
N PRO A 14 17.70 30.15 -9.82
CA PRO A 14 18.05 29.87 -8.45
C PRO A 14 19.27 30.76 -8.23
N GLU A 15 19.22 31.70 -7.29
CA GLU A 15 20.44 32.32 -6.79
C GLU A 15 21.45 31.20 -6.70
N GLU A 16 22.58 31.34 -7.41
CA GLU A 16 23.63 30.32 -7.48
C GLU A 16 23.76 29.73 -6.08
N ALA A 17 23.28 28.50 -5.90
CA ALA A 17 23.27 27.90 -4.59
C ALA A 17 24.72 27.93 -4.14
N LYS A 18 25.04 28.75 -3.15
CA LYS A 18 26.40 28.81 -2.64
C LYS A 18 26.73 27.39 -2.24
N ASP A 19 27.83 26.83 -2.73
CA ASP A 19 28.21 25.42 -2.54
C ASP A 19 28.05 24.92 -1.09
N GLY A 20 28.14 25.84 -0.10
CA GLY A 20 27.94 25.56 1.32
C GLY A 20 26.52 25.19 1.77
N ASP A 21 25.48 25.26 0.94
CA ASP A 21 24.11 24.87 1.35
C ASP A 21 23.76 23.39 1.07
N LEU A 22 24.52 22.74 0.19
CA LEU A 22 24.29 21.36 -0.29
C LEU A 22 25.35 20.37 0.19
N PHE A 23 26.54 20.88 0.54
CA PHE A 23 27.68 20.09 0.97
C PHE A 23 27.90 20.20 2.48
N TYR A 24 28.05 19.05 3.15
CA TYR A 24 28.19 18.93 4.60
C TYR A 24 29.40 18.04 4.93
N ASP A 25 30.39 18.59 5.63
CA ASP A 25 31.66 17.90 5.94
C ASP A 25 31.96 17.78 7.44
N HIS A 26 31.02 18.20 8.28
CA HIS A 26 31.20 18.34 9.72
C HIS A 26 31.42 17.01 10.46
N LEU A 27 31.16 15.87 9.81
CA LEU A 27 31.41 14.54 10.35
C LEU A 27 32.74 13.93 9.91
N ASN A 28 33.45 14.54 8.95
CA ASN A 28 34.64 13.95 8.31
C ASN A 28 35.80 13.66 9.28
N ASP A 29 35.94 14.47 10.33
CA ASP A 29 37.09 14.37 11.26
C ASP A 29 36.94 13.27 12.32
N ARG A 30 35.81 12.56 12.35
CA ARG A 30 35.60 11.46 13.31
C ARG A 30 36.47 10.25 12.95
N ASP A 31 36.86 9.48 13.96
CA ASP A 31 37.65 8.26 13.75
C ASP A 31 36.81 7.05 13.32
N GLU A 32 35.58 7.00 13.80
CA GLU A 32 34.55 6.04 13.41
C GLU A 32 33.19 6.74 13.38
N LEU A 33 32.22 6.13 12.72
CA LEU A 33 30.86 6.68 12.66
C LEU A 33 29.82 5.57 12.55
N TRP A 34 28.81 5.63 13.42
CA TRP A 34 27.60 4.82 13.31
C TRP A 34 26.49 5.64 12.65
N PHE A 35 25.78 5.06 11.69
CA PHE A 35 24.64 5.73 11.06
C PHE A 35 23.59 4.71 10.63
N ASP A 36 22.35 5.17 10.46
CA ASP A 36 21.19 4.33 10.17
C ASP A 36 20.52 4.77 8.86
N PHE A 37 19.93 3.82 8.13
CA PHE A 37 19.07 4.04 6.96
C PHE A 37 17.71 3.37 7.17
N ILE A 38 16.66 4.12 6.89
CA ILE A 38 15.27 3.67 6.89
C ILE A 38 14.55 4.29 5.68
N ALA A 39 13.59 3.57 5.10
CA ALA A 39 12.73 4.15 4.08
C ALA A 39 11.26 3.72 4.22
N ASP A 40 10.37 4.50 3.60
CA ASP A 40 8.91 4.24 3.52
C ASP A 40 8.23 4.20 4.89
N THR A 41 8.40 5.30 5.63
CA THR A 41 7.86 5.48 6.98
C THR A 41 6.40 5.95 6.98
N GLY A 42 5.83 6.18 5.78
CA GLY A 42 4.63 7.00 5.61
C GLY A 42 3.31 6.47 6.13
N ASP A 43 3.17 5.18 6.43
CA ASP A 43 1.87 4.64 6.87
C ASP A 43 1.52 5.16 8.27
N GLY A 44 2.56 5.48 9.05
CA GLY A 44 2.45 5.97 10.41
C GLY A 44 2.01 4.90 11.42
N GLY A 45 1.84 5.34 12.67
CA GLY A 45 1.31 4.50 13.74
C GLY A 45 2.30 3.43 14.21
N ASN A 46 1.82 2.20 14.36
CA ASN A 46 2.55 1.14 15.06
C ASN A 46 3.84 0.70 14.36
N SER A 47 3.83 0.59 13.03
CA SER A 47 4.99 0.14 12.25
C SER A 47 6.13 1.14 12.33
N SER A 48 5.86 2.40 11.98
CA SER A 48 6.85 3.48 12.01
C SER A 48 7.36 3.71 13.44
N TYR A 49 6.48 3.64 14.44
CA TYR A 49 6.88 3.75 15.84
C TYR A 49 7.78 2.58 16.29
N ALA A 50 7.50 1.34 15.86
CA ALA A 50 8.32 0.19 16.23
C ALA A 50 9.76 0.34 15.71
N VAL A 51 9.95 0.83 14.48
CA VAL A 51 11.29 1.08 13.93
C VAL A 51 11.93 2.32 14.57
N ALA A 52 11.18 3.42 14.73
CA ALA A 52 11.68 4.62 15.39
C ALA A 52 12.12 4.36 16.84
N ARG A 53 11.40 3.52 17.59
CA ARG A 53 11.78 3.07 18.95
C ARG A 53 13.13 2.36 18.93
N LEU A 54 13.39 1.50 17.95
CA LEU A 54 14.69 0.82 17.81
C LEU A 54 15.81 1.81 17.47
N LEU A 55 15.57 2.71 16.52
CA LEU A 55 16.52 3.77 16.14
C LEU A 55 16.86 4.69 17.32
N ALA A 56 15.92 4.93 18.22
CA ALA A 56 16.12 5.80 19.38
C ALA A 56 16.98 5.16 20.49
N GLN A 57 17.04 3.82 20.58
CA GLN A 57 17.72 3.13 21.69
C GLN A 57 19.21 3.49 21.73
N PRO A 58 19.80 3.75 22.92
CA PRO A 58 21.24 4.05 23.04
C PRO A 58 22.13 2.92 22.50
N SER A 59 21.67 1.68 22.67
CA SER A 59 22.28 0.48 22.11
C SER A 59 21.22 -0.60 21.92
N ILE A 60 21.41 -1.46 20.92
CA ILE A 60 20.57 -2.63 20.68
C ILE A 60 21.39 -3.88 20.96
N GLN A 61 20.87 -4.76 21.82
CA GLN A 61 21.50 -6.04 22.12
C GLN A 61 20.94 -7.12 21.19
N ILE A 62 21.81 -7.67 20.35
CA ILE A 62 21.48 -8.78 19.46
C ILE A 62 21.99 -10.07 20.07
N LYS A 63 21.07 -11.00 20.32
CA LYS A 63 21.42 -12.36 20.75
C LYS A 63 21.72 -13.20 19.51
N SER A 64 23.00 -13.53 19.31
CA SER A 64 23.42 -14.61 18.43
C SER A 64 23.57 -15.90 19.24
N SER A 65 23.51 -17.06 18.60
CA SER A 65 23.44 -18.38 19.25
C SER A 65 24.51 -18.61 20.33
N ASN A 66 25.69 -17.98 20.23
CA ASN A 66 26.78 -18.10 21.20
C ASN A 66 27.38 -16.75 21.69
N SER A 67 26.81 -15.59 21.30
CA SER A 67 27.35 -14.28 21.70
C SER A 67 26.29 -13.17 21.71
N ILE A 68 26.46 -12.19 22.60
CA ILE A 68 25.67 -10.96 22.60
C ILE A 68 26.47 -9.89 21.87
N CYS A 69 25.96 -9.42 20.74
CA CYS A 69 26.52 -8.27 20.02
C CYS A 69 25.75 -7.02 20.43
N VAL A 70 26.46 -5.97 20.86
CA VAL A 70 25.85 -4.69 21.25
C VAL A 70 26.14 -3.68 20.14
N LEU A 71 25.08 -3.22 19.48
CA LEU A 71 25.17 -2.22 18.42
C LEU A 71 24.78 -0.85 18.98
N PRO A 72 25.69 0.13 19.06
CA PRO A 72 25.37 1.47 19.53
C PRO A 72 24.42 2.17 18.55
N ARG A 73 23.74 3.22 19.01
CA ARG A 73 22.89 4.06 18.17
C ARG A 73 23.69 4.76 17.07
N GLY A 74 23.07 4.98 15.91
CA GLY A 74 23.64 5.86 14.89
C GLY A 74 23.61 7.33 15.29
N ASP A 75 24.70 8.05 15.00
CA ASP A 75 24.80 9.50 15.14
C ASP A 75 24.17 10.24 13.94
N LEU A 76 23.97 9.53 12.83
CA LEU A 76 23.33 10.03 11.62
C LEU A 76 22.20 9.10 11.20
N LEU A 77 21.05 9.65 10.87
CA LEU A 77 19.89 8.95 10.33
C LEU A 77 19.58 9.44 8.91
N LEU A 78 19.61 8.52 7.95
CA LEU A 78 19.26 8.76 6.56
C LEU A 78 17.85 8.19 6.30
N ILE A 79 16.93 9.02 5.80
CA ILE A 79 15.56 8.60 5.51
C ILE A 79 15.24 8.74 4.03
N GLY A 80 14.90 7.62 3.38
CA GLY A 80 14.47 7.58 1.98
C GLY A 80 13.02 7.17 1.80
N GLY A 81 12.61 7.01 0.55
CA GLY A 81 11.26 6.55 0.20
C GLY A 81 10.17 7.54 0.63
N ASP A 82 8.95 7.04 0.78
CA ASP A 82 7.81 7.89 1.11
C ASP A 82 7.71 8.19 2.61
N LEU A 83 7.58 9.48 2.92
CA LEU A 83 7.51 9.95 4.30
C LEU A 83 6.10 9.95 4.89
N ALA A 84 5.03 10.04 4.07
CA ALA A 84 3.65 10.15 4.55
C ALA A 84 2.59 9.68 3.52
N TYR A 85 1.73 8.72 3.90
CA TYR A 85 0.59 8.21 3.12
C TYR A 85 -0.77 8.77 3.64
N PRO A 86 -1.84 8.81 2.82
CA PRO A 86 -1.88 8.51 1.38
C PRO A 86 -1.50 9.71 0.50
N ASN A 87 -1.30 10.89 1.08
CA ASN A 87 -0.92 12.10 0.36
C ASN A 87 0.00 12.98 1.24
N PRO A 88 0.92 13.75 0.64
CA PRO A 88 1.79 14.65 1.38
C PRO A 88 1.01 15.90 1.81
N SER A 89 0.57 15.93 3.07
CA SER A 89 -0.15 17.06 3.65
C SER A 89 0.41 17.39 5.03
N ALA A 90 0.13 18.58 5.53
CA ALA A 90 0.49 18.97 6.90
C ALA A 90 -0.01 17.95 7.94
N PHE A 91 -1.25 17.46 7.78
CA PHE A 91 -1.85 16.49 8.68
C PHE A 91 -1.13 15.14 8.65
N THR A 92 -0.81 14.63 7.45
CA THR A 92 -0.16 13.32 7.30
C THR A 92 1.30 13.37 7.74
N TYR A 93 2.04 14.44 7.45
CA TYR A 93 3.40 14.63 7.98
C TYR A 93 3.41 14.69 9.51
N GLU A 94 2.57 15.53 10.14
CA GLU A 94 2.57 15.63 11.60
C GLU A 94 2.16 14.31 12.27
N ARG A 95 1.06 13.70 11.83
CA ARG A 95 0.52 12.51 12.51
C ARG A 95 1.22 11.21 12.15
N ARG A 96 1.64 11.03 10.90
CA ARG A 96 2.18 9.74 10.42
C ARG A 96 3.69 9.72 10.36
N PHE A 97 4.34 10.87 10.18
CA PHE A 97 5.79 10.95 10.16
C PHE A 97 6.38 11.48 11.47
N PHE A 98 6.07 12.72 11.87
CA PHE A 98 6.69 13.35 13.05
C PHE A 98 6.30 12.66 14.36
N SER A 99 5.00 12.44 14.59
CA SER A 99 4.51 11.95 15.88
C SER A 99 5.15 10.61 16.33
N PRO A 100 5.31 9.58 15.46
CA PRO A 100 6.05 8.37 15.82
C PRO A 100 7.50 8.63 16.26
N PHE A 101 8.24 9.49 15.53
CA PHE A 101 9.63 9.79 15.86
C PHE A 101 9.75 10.61 17.14
N GLU A 102 8.88 11.59 17.36
CA GLU A 102 8.82 12.37 18.62
C GLU A 102 8.47 11.51 19.83
N CYS A 103 7.58 10.54 19.66
CA CYS A 103 7.26 9.58 20.73
C CYS A 103 8.44 8.65 21.03
N ALA A 104 9.27 8.33 20.03
CA ALA A 104 10.40 7.42 20.16
C ALA A 104 11.62 8.13 20.77
N LEU A 105 11.85 9.38 20.38
CA LEU A 105 12.91 10.24 20.85
C LEU A 105 12.39 11.68 20.90
N GLN A 106 12.13 12.20 22.10
CA GLN A 106 11.44 13.48 22.24
C GLN A 106 12.28 14.65 21.71
N PRO A 107 11.67 15.69 21.12
CA PRO A 107 12.40 16.88 20.74
C PRO A 107 12.95 17.63 21.96
N PRO A 108 13.92 18.54 21.75
CA PRO A 108 14.46 19.36 22.84
C PRO A 108 13.34 20.13 23.58
N PRO A 109 13.49 20.39 24.90
CA PRO A 109 12.43 21.03 25.70
C PRO A 109 11.97 22.42 25.22
N TRP A 110 12.79 23.12 24.43
CA TRP A 110 12.49 24.44 23.86
C TRP A 110 11.93 24.37 22.44
N TYR A 111 11.84 23.18 21.84
CA TYR A 111 11.25 23.00 20.52
C TYR A 111 9.77 23.38 20.53
N LYS A 112 9.35 24.12 19.51
CA LYS A 112 7.94 24.45 19.26
C LYS A 112 7.56 23.92 17.87
N SER A 113 6.41 23.28 17.77
CA SER A 113 5.91 22.69 16.52
C SER A 113 5.74 23.71 15.39
N GLU A 114 5.34 24.93 15.75
CA GLU A 114 5.14 26.05 14.84
C GLU A 114 6.42 26.82 14.47
N HIS A 115 7.56 26.47 15.07
CA HIS A 115 8.83 27.16 14.80
C HIS A 115 9.32 26.89 13.37
N ILE A 116 9.71 27.97 12.70
CA ILE A 116 10.30 27.95 11.36
C ILE A 116 11.74 28.43 11.49
N ALA A 117 12.67 27.58 11.08
CA ALA A 117 14.08 27.88 11.09
C ALA A 117 14.42 28.89 10.00
N PHE A 118 14.79 30.11 10.41
CA PHE A 118 15.20 31.14 9.46
C PHE A 118 16.63 30.91 8.95
N ASN A 119 17.54 30.50 9.85
CA ASN A 119 18.94 30.21 9.54
C ASN A 119 19.29 28.80 9.99
N LYS A 120 19.41 27.86 9.04
CA LYS A 120 19.86 26.51 9.32
C LYS A 120 21.38 26.35 9.21
N PRO A 121 22.00 25.45 10.00
CA PRO A 121 21.38 24.62 11.04
C PRO A 121 21.17 25.39 12.36
N GLU A 122 20.00 25.21 13.00
CA GLU A 122 19.74 25.76 14.34
C GLU A 122 20.25 24.81 15.43
N VAL A 123 21.55 24.90 15.68
CA VAL A 123 22.23 24.11 16.72
C VAL A 123 21.77 24.48 18.14
N PRO A 124 21.87 23.57 19.12
CA PRO A 124 21.52 23.85 20.51
C PRO A 124 22.33 24.99 21.15
N TYR A 125 21.79 25.58 22.22
CA TYR A 125 22.47 26.64 22.98
C TYR A 125 23.85 26.18 23.49
N GLY A 126 24.86 27.04 23.31
CA GLY A 126 26.25 26.76 23.67
C GLY A 126 27.09 26.14 22.56
N ILE A 127 26.49 25.84 21.41
CA ILE A 127 27.18 25.38 20.21
C ILE A 127 27.16 26.48 19.16
N SER A 128 28.31 26.82 18.58
CA SER A 128 28.41 27.83 17.52
C SER A 128 28.34 27.24 16.12
N GLU A 129 28.83 26.00 15.96
CA GLU A 129 28.95 25.34 14.65
C GLU A 129 28.42 23.91 14.69
N LEU A 130 27.89 23.43 13.56
CA LEU A 130 27.37 22.06 13.44
C LEU A 130 28.44 20.99 13.77
N ARG A 131 29.72 21.28 13.51
CA ARG A 131 30.86 20.40 13.80
C ARG A 131 31.04 20.11 15.29
N GLN A 132 30.58 20.99 16.17
CA GLN A 132 30.64 20.82 17.63
C GLN A 132 29.43 20.05 18.19
N TYR A 133 28.39 19.80 17.39
CA TYR A 133 27.20 19.07 17.84
C TYR A 133 27.44 17.55 17.80
N ASP A 134 27.36 16.92 18.96
CA ASP A 134 27.60 15.47 19.14
C ASP A 134 26.32 14.64 19.29
N GLY A 135 25.15 15.26 19.06
CA GLY A 135 23.87 14.54 19.10
C GLY A 135 23.49 13.96 17.73
N PRO A 136 22.42 13.13 17.68
CA PRO A 136 21.99 12.49 16.46
C PRO A 136 21.39 13.51 15.48
N GLN A 137 21.69 13.31 14.20
CA GLN A 137 21.30 14.18 13.09
C GLN A 137 20.51 13.38 12.06
N CYS A 138 19.70 14.06 11.24
CA CYS A 138 18.89 13.41 10.22
C CYS A 138 18.91 14.17 8.89
N PHE A 139 19.09 13.42 7.80
CA PHE A 139 19.00 13.89 6.42
C PHE A 139 18.03 13.00 5.64
N LEU A 140 17.25 13.61 4.75
CA LEU A 140 16.17 12.90 4.07
C LEU A 140 16.11 13.28 2.58
N ILE A 141 15.57 12.41 1.75
CA ILE A 141 15.22 12.73 0.37
C ILE A 141 13.70 12.59 0.16
N PRO A 142 13.09 13.36 -0.75
CA PRO A 142 11.65 13.23 -1.04
C PRO A 142 11.34 11.93 -1.83
N GLY A 143 10.15 11.37 -1.59
CA GLY A 143 9.57 10.23 -2.30
C GLY A 143 8.68 10.62 -3.50
N ASN A 144 8.00 9.63 -4.11
CA ASN A 144 7.26 9.76 -5.39
C ASN A 144 5.72 9.97 -5.22
N HIS A 145 5.23 10.18 -4.00
CA HIS A 145 3.81 10.00 -3.63
C HIS A 145 2.77 11.05 -4.10
N VAL A 146 2.96 11.69 -5.26
CA VAL A 146 1.89 12.43 -5.98
C VAL A 146 1.17 11.54 -7.00
N LEU A 147 1.70 10.34 -7.31
CA LEU A 147 1.30 9.58 -8.49
C LEU A 147 0.62 8.23 -8.26
N SER A 148 0.51 7.64 -7.05
CA SER A 148 0.09 6.23 -6.94
C SER A 148 -1.33 5.92 -7.45
N ILE A 149 -2.34 6.77 -7.22
CA ILE A 149 -3.71 6.51 -7.67
C ILE A 149 -3.95 6.94 -9.14
N LEU A 150 -3.30 8.03 -9.58
CA LEU A 150 -3.52 8.61 -10.91
C LEU A 150 -2.50 8.13 -11.96
N SER A 151 -1.30 7.69 -11.58
CA SER A 151 -0.34 7.07 -12.50
C SER A 151 -0.85 5.76 -13.06
N PHE A 152 -1.63 5.00 -12.29
CA PHE A 152 -2.31 3.82 -12.78
C PHE A 152 -3.25 4.18 -13.94
N LEU A 153 -4.09 5.20 -13.79
CA LEU A 153 -5.00 5.66 -14.84
C LEU A 153 -4.27 6.40 -16.00
N ALA A 154 -3.19 7.12 -15.71
CA ALA A 154 -2.44 7.91 -16.69
C ALA A 154 -1.42 7.08 -17.50
N ARG A 155 -0.77 6.07 -16.91
CA ARG A 155 0.07 5.10 -17.64
C ARG A 155 -0.79 4.22 -18.56
N GLU A 156 -2.03 3.92 -18.18
CA GLU A 156 -2.85 2.96 -18.92
C GLU A 156 -3.57 3.49 -20.15
N THR A 157 -3.91 4.78 -20.20
CA THR A 157 -4.83 5.28 -21.24
C THR A 157 -4.15 5.89 -22.47
N LYS A 158 -2.86 6.27 -22.44
CA LYS A 158 -2.22 7.11 -23.49
C LYS A 158 -3.04 8.36 -23.90
N ILE A 159 -4.05 8.72 -23.10
CA ILE A 159 -4.82 9.94 -23.20
C ILE A 159 -4.11 10.93 -22.29
N ASP A 160 -3.81 12.12 -22.81
CA ASP A 160 -3.12 13.17 -22.07
C ASP A 160 -4.06 13.78 -21.02
N PHE A 161 -4.30 13.03 -19.93
CA PHE A 161 -5.00 13.50 -18.73
C PHE A 161 -4.17 14.54 -17.96
N ARG A 162 -2.96 14.89 -18.43
CA ARG A 162 -2.12 15.97 -17.87
C ARG A 162 -2.77 17.34 -17.92
N THR A 163 -3.92 17.53 -18.57
CA THR A 163 -4.54 18.87 -18.69
C THR A 163 -5.71 19.11 -17.73
N ILE A 164 -6.29 18.07 -17.12
CA ILE A 164 -7.56 18.21 -16.36
C ILE A 164 -7.35 18.37 -14.84
N PHE A 165 -6.21 17.95 -14.28
CA PHE A 165 -5.94 18.06 -12.83
C PHE A 165 -4.57 18.68 -12.46
N THR A 166 -3.84 19.24 -13.42
CA THR A 166 -2.54 19.86 -13.13
C THR A 166 -2.71 21.32 -12.71
N SER A 167 -2.64 21.60 -11.41
CA SER A 167 -1.88 22.77 -10.90
C SER A 167 -1.74 22.83 -9.38
N THR A 168 -2.58 22.16 -8.58
CA THR A 168 -2.56 22.35 -7.11
C THR A 168 -1.92 21.20 -6.31
N ASP A 169 -2.10 19.94 -6.71
CA ASP A 169 -1.68 18.80 -5.86
C ASP A 169 -0.17 18.45 -5.96
N TRP A 170 0.50 18.82 -7.06
CA TRP A 170 1.94 18.57 -7.27
C TRP A 170 2.81 19.49 -6.42
N PHE A 171 2.52 20.81 -6.45
CA PHE A 171 3.31 21.80 -5.72
C PHE A 171 3.27 21.50 -4.22
N ASP A 172 2.17 20.94 -3.71
CA ASP A 172 2.01 20.59 -2.30
C ASP A 172 3.01 19.54 -1.80
N GLY A 173 3.46 18.57 -2.61
CA GLY A 173 4.37 17.52 -2.15
C GLY A 173 5.77 18.03 -1.79
N LEU A 174 6.47 18.61 -2.76
CA LEU A 174 7.80 19.19 -2.55
C LEU A 174 7.72 20.42 -1.63
N HIS A 175 6.68 21.25 -1.74
CA HIS A 175 6.48 22.37 -0.83
C HIS A 175 6.28 21.92 0.62
N THR A 176 5.50 20.86 0.86
CA THR A 176 5.34 20.24 2.18
C THR A 176 6.68 19.68 2.67
N PHE A 177 7.43 18.99 1.82
CA PHE A 177 8.78 18.52 2.18
C PHE A 177 9.68 19.68 2.59
N MET A 178 9.76 20.75 1.80
CA MET A 178 10.58 21.93 2.13
C MET A 178 10.14 22.56 3.45
N ARG A 179 8.83 22.72 3.68
CA ARG A 179 8.28 23.26 4.92
C ARG A 179 8.61 22.41 6.14
N TYR A 180 8.47 21.09 6.03
CA TYR A 180 8.57 20.19 7.18
C TYR A 180 9.99 19.68 7.43
N ILE A 181 10.78 19.51 6.39
CA ILE A 181 12.14 18.96 6.49
C ILE A 181 13.16 20.09 6.42
N CYS A 182 13.07 20.95 5.40
CA CYS A 182 14.05 22.02 5.19
C CYS A 182 13.83 23.25 6.06
N HIS A 183 12.63 23.49 6.61
CA HIS A 183 12.37 24.62 7.51
C HIS A 183 12.16 24.25 8.98
N LYS A 184 11.90 22.99 9.35
CA LYS A 184 11.94 22.57 10.78
C LYS A 184 13.35 22.17 11.19
N SER A 185 13.71 22.42 12.44
CA SER A 185 15.05 22.12 12.96
C SER A 185 15.21 20.73 13.57
N TRP A 186 14.10 20.06 13.89
CA TRP A 186 14.12 18.79 14.62
C TRP A 186 13.04 17.84 14.10
N LEU A 187 13.40 16.56 13.97
CA LEU A 187 12.47 15.44 13.85
C LEU A 187 12.58 14.67 15.17
N GLY A 188 11.67 14.89 16.12
CA GLY A 188 11.89 14.40 17.49
C GLY A 188 13.25 14.87 18.03
N GLY A 189 14.05 13.97 18.59
CA GLY A 189 15.39 14.28 19.08
C GLY A 189 16.52 14.26 18.04
N TRP A 190 16.21 14.13 16.74
CA TRP A 190 17.18 14.22 15.64
C TRP A 190 17.23 15.63 15.08
N LEU A 191 18.41 16.23 14.99
CA LEU A 191 18.62 17.55 14.39
C LEU A 191 18.47 17.47 12.86
N LEU A 192 17.77 18.42 12.24
CA LEU A 192 17.56 18.53 10.79
C LEU A 192 18.36 19.70 10.19
N PRO A 193 19.66 19.51 9.89
CA PRO A 193 20.51 20.57 9.33
C PRO A 193 20.21 20.89 7.86
N GLN A 194 19.59 19.96 7.13
CA GLN A 194 19.34 20.03 5.69
C GLN A 194 18.52 21.26 5.25
N LYS A 195 18.94 21.89 4.15
CA LYS A 195 18.31 23.09 3.55
C LYS A 195 17.61 22.86 2.20
N LYS A 196 17.94 21.80 1.49
CA LYS A 196 17.47 21.49 0.11
C LYS A 196 17.07 20.02 0.01
N SER A 197 16.36 19.63 -1.05
CA SER A 197 15.85 18.25 -1.21
C SER A 197 16.91 17.19 -1.52
N TYR A 198 18.08 17.60 -1.99
CA TYR A 198 19.25 16.75 -2.24
C TYR A 198 20.47 17.29 -1.48
N PHE A 199 21.45 16.44 -1.21
CA PHE A 199 22.64 16.80 -0.42
C PHE A 199 23.82 15.87 -0.67
N ALA A 200 25.02 16.33 -0.31
CA ALA A 200 26.22 15.51 -0.22
C ALA A 200 26.84 15.61 1.18
N LEU A 201 27.06 14.46 1.81
CA LEU A 201 27.75 14.34 3.10
C LEU A 201 29.13 13.72 2.90
N GLN A 202 30.16 14.37 3.42
CA GLN A 202 31.48 13.77 3.60
C GLN A 202 31.57 13.16 5.00
N LEU A 203 31.80 11.86 5.02
CA LEU A 203 31.92 11.03 6.22
C LEU A 203 33.40 10.66 6.46
N PRO A 204 33.73 10.13 7.65
CA PRO A 204 35.07 9.67 7.97
C PRO A 204 35.69 8.73 6.95
N LYS A 205 37.02 8.73 6.92
CA LYS A 205 37.85 7.76 6.19
C LYS A 205 37.56 7.72 4.68
N GLY A 206 37.14 8.85 4.10
CA GLY A 206 36.90 8.99 2.66
C GLY A 206 35.59 8.38 2.17
N TRP A 207 34.61 8.24 3.07
CA TRP A 207 33.26 7.85 2.72
C TRP A 207 32.39 9.06 2.39
N TRP A 208 31.47 8.90 1.44
CA TRP A 208 30.54 9.94 1.04
C TRP A 208 29.12 9.37 0.94
N VAL A 209 28.12 10.20 1.23
CA VAL A 209 26.71 9.90 0.96
C VAL A 209 26.14 10.95 0.03
N PHE A 210 25.59 10.52 -1.10
CA PHE A 210 24.84 11.36 -2.03
C PHE A 210 23.35 11.05 -1.91
N GLY A 211 22.58 12.00 -1.37
CA GLY A 211 21.12 11.94 -1.36
C GLY A 211 20.57 12.60 -2.62
N LEU A 212 20.03 11.81 -3.55
CA LEU A 212 19.52 12.29 -4.84
C LEU A 212 18.01 12.49 -4.79
N ASP A 213 17.55 13.63 -5.31
CA ASP A 213 16.13 13.90 -5.53
C ASP A 213 15.77 13.54 -6.98
N LEU A 214 15.11 12.40 -7.17
CA LEU A 214 14.73 11.90 -8.50
C LEU A 214 13.48 12.59 -9.09
N ALA A 215 12.91 13.57 -8.38
CA ALA A 215 11.68 14.26 -8.76
C ALA A 215 10.59 13.29 -9.27
N LEU A 216 9.72 13.73 -10.19
CA LEU A 216 8.69 12.89 -10.81
C LEU A 216 9.14 12.20 -12.11
N HIS A 217 10.40 12.36 -12.49
CA HIS A 217 10.95 11.78 -13.72
C HIS A 217 11.80 10.54 -13.47
N CYS A 218 11.84 10.04 -12.21
CA CYS A 218 12.69 8.91 -11.82
C CYS A 218 14.16 9.14 -12.21
N ASP A 219 14.61 10.40 -12.18
CA ASP A 219 15.98 10.78 -12.55
C ASP A 219 16.35 12.16 -12.01
N ILE A 220 17.65 12.43 -11.90
CA ILE A 220 18.16 13.73 -11.48
C ILE A 220 18.11 14.74 -12.63
N ASP A 221 17.81 16.00 -12.29
CA ASP A 221 17.85 17.11 -13.25
C ASP A 221 19.29 17.55 -13.56
N VAL A 222 19.42 18.49 -14.51
CA VAL A 222 20.71 18.99 -15.01
C VAL A 222 21.50 19.73 -13.92
N TYR A 223 20.84 20.43 -12.98
CA TYR A 223 21.50 21.18 -11.92
C TYR A 223 22.06 20.26 -10.84
N GLN A 224 21.26 19.26 -10.41
CA GLN A 224 21.71 18.20 -9.53
C GLN A 224 22.87 17.43 -10.17
N PHE A 225 22.73 17.04 -11.43
CA PHE A 225 23.79 16.35 -12.17
C PHE A 225 25.09 17.17 -12.18
N LYS A 226 25.01 18.46 -12.53
CA LYS A 226 26.16 19.37 -12.54
C LYS A 226 26.84 19.44 -11.17
N PHE A 227 26.07 19.64 -10.11
CA PHE A 227 26.57 19.70 -8.73
C PHE A 227 27.35 18.43 -8.34
N PHE A 228 26.74 17.25 -8.48
CA PHE A 228 27.42 16.00 -8.13
C PHE A 228 28.59 15.69 -9.05
N ALA A 229 28.51 16.03 -10.33
CA ALA A 229 29.60 15.88 -11.30
C ALA A 229 30.82 16.73 -10.93
N GLU A 230 30.61 18.00 -10.55
CA GLU A 230 31.66 18.90 -10.08
C GLU A 230 32.25 18.42 -8.75
N LEU A 231 31.41 17.96 -7.82
CA LEU A 231 31.85 17.37 -6.57
C LEU A 231 32.75 16.14 -6.78
N CYS A 232 32.35 15.24 -7.70
CA CYS A 232 33.10 14.05 -8.07
C CYS A 232 34.47 14.34 -8.69
N LYS A 233 34.61 15.50 -9.36
CA LYS A 233 35.84 15.94 -10.02
C LYS A 233 36.76 16.71 -9.08
N ASN A 234 36.19 17.54 -8.21
CA ASN A 234 36.94 18.56 -7.46
C ASN A 234 37.20 18.17 -6.00
N LYS A 235 36.33 17.35 -5.37
CA LYS A 235 36.40 17.06 -3.94
C LYS A 235 36.48 15.56 -3.61
N VAL A 236 35.74 14.70 -4.31
CA VAL A 236 35.78 13.26 -4.05
C VAL A 236 37.10 12.70 -4.58
N GLY A 237 37.93 12.15 -3.69
CA GLY A 237 39.21 11.55 -4.04
C GLY A 237 39.09 10.30 -4.93
N GLU A 238 40.20 9.89 -5.53
CA GLU A 238 40.22 8.68 -6.38
C GLU A 238 39.99 7.38 -5.60
N ASN A 239 40.38 7.36 -4.33
CA ASN A 239 40.24 6.21 -3.42
C ASN A 239 39.02 6.32 -2.50
N ASP A 240 38.26 7.41 -2.60
CA ASP A 240 37.05 7.61 -1.81
C ASP A 240 35.94 6.66 -2.25
N SER A 241 35.03 6.38 -1.33
CA SER A 241 33.90 5.46 -1.52
C SER A 241 32.59 6.21 -1.34
N VAL A 242 31.66 6.00 -2.27
CA VAL A 242 30.39 6.73 -2.33
C VAL A 242 29.23 5.78 -2.12
N ILE A 243 28.33 6.19 -1.24
CA ILE A 243 26.99 5.62 -1.03
C ILE A 243 26.01 6.52 -1.75
N VAL A 244 25.26 5.97 -2.71
CA VAL A 244 24.21 6.70 -3.42
C VAL A 244 22.85 6.30 -2.88
N MET A 245 22.06 7.28 -2.49
CA MET A 245 20.73 7.09 -1.94
C MET A 245 19.68 7.69 -2.88
N THR A 246 18.74 6.85 -3.30
CA THR A 246 17.57 7.25 -4.10
C THR A 246 16.29 6.83 -3.38
N HIS A 247 15.15 7.48 -3.63
CA HIS A 247 13.91 7.06 -2.96
C HIS A 247 13.40 5.74 -3.54
N GLU A 248 13.55 5.54 -4.85
CA GLU A 248 13.06 4.38 -5.59
C GLU A 248 14.22 3.48 -6.09
N PRO A 249 14.07 2.14 -6.08
CA PRO A 249 15.06 1.19 -6.58
C PRO A 249 14.82 0.95 -8.07
N ASN A 250 15.08 1.98 -8.90
CA ASN A 250 14.80 1.89 -10.34
C ASN A 250 15.45 0.67 -11.00
N TRP A 251 16.61 0.19 -10.51
CA TRP A 251 17.25 -1.03 -11.04
C TRP A 251 16.34 -2.26 -10.97
N LEU A 252 15.52 -2.38 -9.92
CA LEU A 252 14.64 -3.52 -9.71
C LEU A 252 13.29 -3.32 -10.39
N LEU A 253 12.75 -2.11 -10.34
CA LEU A 253 11.47 -1.76 -10.97
C LEU A 253 11.59 -1.69 -12.49
N ASP A 254 12.64 -1.11 -13.04
CA ASP A 254 12.91 -1.10 -14.48
C ASP A 254 13.04 -2.53 -15.02
N TRP A 255 13.76 -3.41 -14.30
CA TRP A 255 13.83 -4.83 -14.64
C TRP A 255 12.45 -5.47 -14.62
N TYR A 256 11.65 -5.19 -13.59
CA TYR A 256 10.33 -5.77 -13.47
C TYR A 256 9.40 -5.27 -14.59
N TRP A 257 9.40 -3.99 -14.91
CA TRP A 257 8.53 -3.36 -15.90
C TRP A 257 9.06 -3.42 -17.33
N ASN A 258 10.31 -3.86 -17.52
CA ASN A 258 11.03 -3.79 -18.78
C ASN A 258 11.12 -2.35 -19.32
N GLU A 259 11.42 -1.41 -18.41
CA GLU A 259 11.61 0.02 -18.69
C GLU A 259 13.09 0.41 -18.50
N THR A 260 13.43 1.68 -18.74
CA THR A 260 14.77 2.21 -18.48
C THR A 260 14.65 3.66 -18.05
N THR A 261 14.80 3.89 -16.76
CA THR A 261 14.75 5.20 -16.10
C THR A 261 16.12 5.53 -15.47
N GLY A 262 16.25 6.67 -14.79
CA GLY A 262 17.49 7.01 -14.08
C GLY A 262 18.75 7.10 -14.97
N LYS A 263 18.64 7.60 -16.19
CA LYS A 263 19.74 7.66 -17.16
C LYS A 263 20.85 8.59 -16.69
N ASN A 264 20.52 9.78 -16.19
CA ASN A 264 21.48 10.74 -15.67
C ASN A 264 22.15 10.19 -14.40
N THR A 265 21.37 9.55 -13.52
CA THR A 265 21.89 8.88 -12.33
C THR A 265 22.89 7.77 -12.69
N SER A 266 22.53 6.92 -13.66
CA SER A 266 23.41 5.84 -14.15
C SER A 266 24.67 6.40 -14.81
N HIS A 267 24.53 7.48 -15.58
CA HIS A 267 25.66 8.19 -16.20
C HIS A 267 26.59 8.81 -15.16
N LEU A 268 26.07 9.43 -14.10
CA LEU A 268 26.85 9.96 -12.97
C LEU A 268 27.66 8.83 -12.30
N ILE A 269 27.04 7.69 -12.03
CA ILE A 269 27.71 6.55 -11.38
C ILE A 269 28.83 5.99 -12.28
N ARG A 270 28.57 5.82 -13.57
CA ARG A 270 29.52 5.18 -14.48
C ARG A 270 30.66 6.10 -14.88
N GLU A 271 30.33 7.31 -15.35
CA GLU A 271 31.31 8.20 -15.99
C GLU A 271 32.02 9.12 -14.99
N TYR A 272 31.39 9.44 -13.86
CA TYR A 272 31.97 10.35 -12.87
C TYR A 272 32.48 9.61 -11.64
N LEU A 273 31.71 8.69 -11.08
CA LEU A 273 32.18 7.89 -9.93
C LEU A 273 33.15 6.78 -10.33
N LYS A 274 33.06 6.22 -11.55
CA LYS A 274 34.04 5.27 -12.12
C LYS A 274 34.43 4.13 -11.16
N GLY A 275 33.44 3.49 -10.53
CA GLY A 275 33.66 2.38 -9.57
C GLY A 275 33.88 2.79 -8.10
N ARG A 276 33.80 4.10 -7.79
CA ARG A 276 33.75 4.61 -6.41
C ARG A 276 32.39 4.41 -5.73
N CYS A 277 31.31 4.19 -6.50
CA CYS A 277 30.01 3.84 -5.94
C CYS A 277 30.04 2.42 -5.34
N LYS A 278 30.13 2.31 -4.02
CA LYS A 278 30.21 1.02 -3.32
C LYS A 278 28.84 0.47 -2.94
N LEU A 279 27.90 1.36 -2.66
CA LEU A 279 26.55 1.00 -2.25
C LEU A 279 25.56 1.95 -2.89
N ARG A 280 24.53 1.41 -3.55
CA ARG A 280 23.34 2.16 -3.94
C ARG A 280 22.17 1.63 -3.11
N MET A 281 21.49 2.51 -2.40
CA MET A 281 20.38 2.15 -1.51
C MET A 281 19.11 2.91 -1.82
N ALA A 282 17.96 2.24 -1.68
CA ALA A 282 16.66 2.84 -1.91
C ALA A 282 15.53 2.20 -1.07
N GLY A 283 14.38 2.89 -1.04
CA GLY A 283 13.12 2.45 -0.46
C GLY A 283 12.12 2.00 -1.52
N ASP A 284 10.91 2.54 -1.48
CA ASP A 284 9.72 2.36 -2.33
C ASP A 284 9.14 0.93 -2.31
N LEU A 285 10.01 -0.07 -2.44
CA LEU A 285 9.66 -1.47 -2.23
C LEU A 285 9.78 -1.84 -0.76
N HIS A 286 8.65 -2.20 -0.15
CA HIS A 286 8.50 -2.40 1.29
C HIS A 286 8.96 -3.79 1.75
N HIS A 287 10.16 -4.16 1.35
CA HIS A 287 10.89 -5.33 1.78
C HIS A 287 12.39 -5.03 1.81
N TYR A 288 13.18 -5.98 2.31
CA TYR A 288 14.62 -5.92 2.25
C TYR A 288 15.16 -6.87 1.19
N MET A 289 16.08 -6.39 0.37
CA MET A 289 16.73 -7.19 -0.66
C MET A 289 18.11 -6.63 -0.97
N ARG A 290 19.14 -7.50 -0.92
CA ARG A 290 20.51 -7.13 -1.29
C ARG A 290 21.02 -7.95 -2.46
N HIS A 291 21.61 -7.25 -3.41
CA HIS A 291 22.39 -7.82 -4.49
C HIS A 291 23.83 -7.29 -4.48
N THR A 292 24.74 -8.13 -4.93
CA THR A 292 26.17 -7.79 -5.07
C THR A 292 26.59 -8.08 -6.51
N VAL A 293 27.35 -7.18 -7.10
CA VAL A 293 27.85 -7.35 -8.47
C VAL A 293 28.75 -8.59 -8.57
N ILE A 294 28.60 -9.35 -9.64
CA ILE A 294 29.48 -10.47 -10.00
C ILE A 294 30.62 -9.89 -10.85
N LEU A 295 31.82 -9.80 -10.28
CA LEU A 295 32.99 -9.32 -11.00
C LEU A 295 33.62 -10.47 -11.82
N PRO A 296 33.85 -10.31 -13.13
CA PRO A 296 34.81 -11.15 -13.84
C PRO A 296 36.21 -10.89 -13.26
N SER A 297 37.00 -11.94 -13.06
CA SER A 297 38.21 -12.02 -12.22
C SER A 297 39.40 -11.07 -12.54
N SER A 298 39.21 -9.96 -13.24
CA SER A 298 40.29 -9.03 -13.62
C SER A 298 39.89 -7.57 -13.87
N LYS A 299 38.63 -7.14 -13.68
CA LYS A 299 38.21 -5.74 -13.95
C LYS A 299 37.55 -5.07 -12.75
N LYS A 300 37.96 -3.81 -12.46
CA LYS A 300 37.20 -2.90 -11.59
C LYS A 300 35.85 -2.62 -12.27
N SER A 301 34.74 -2.90 -11.58
CA SER A 301 33.41 -2.55 -12.09
C SER A 301 33.20 -1.04 -11.98
N VAL A 302 32.66 -0.44 -13.04
CA VAL A 302 32.20 0.96 -13.04
C VAL A 302 30.80 1.12 -12.42
N HIS A 303 30.12 0.00 -12.14
CA HIS A 303 28.79 -0.04 -11.55
C HIS A 303 28.85 -0.09 -10.03
N ALA A 304 27.70 0.15 -9.39
CA ALA A 304 27.56 0.02 -7.94
C ALA A 304 27.90 -1.40 -7.47
N GLN A 305 28.77 -1.54 -6.48
CA GLN A 305 29.19 -2.86 -6.00
C GLN A 305 28.05 -3.61 -5.29
N HIS A 306 27.25 -2.90 -4.51
CA HIS A 306 26.07 -3.43 -3.81
C HIS A 306 24.82 -2.61 -4.13
N LEU A 307 23.71 -3.30 -4.38
CA LEU A 307 22.37 -2.73 -4.51
C LEU A 307 21.53 -3.18 -3.33
N LEU A 308 21.00 -2.24 -2.56
CA LEU A 308 20.26 -2.50 -1.32
C LEU A 308 18.88 -1.83 -1.38
N VAL A 309 17.83 -2.63 -1.29
CA VAL A 309 16.46 -2.17 -1.10
C VAL A 309 16.11 -2.36 0.36
N ASN A 310 15.63 -1.32 1.03
CA ASN A 310 15.09 -1.42 2.39
C ASN A 310 13.96 -0.41 2.66
N GLY A 311 12.78 -0.66 2.08
CA GLY A 311 11.55 0.10 2.35
C GLY A 311 10.76 -0.39 3.56
N CYS A 312 11.41 -1.02 4.55
CA CYS A 312 10.72 -1.68 5.66
C CYS A 312 10.40 -0.75 6.85
N GLY A 313 10.38 0.57 6.65
CA GLY A 313 10.33 1.54 7.73
C GLY A 313 8.96 1.72 8.40
N GLY A 314 7.87 1.59 7.64
CA GLY A 314 6.53 1.82 8.20
C GLY A 314 5.37 1.30 7.35
N ALA A 315 5.51 1.35 6.02
CA ALA A 315 4.49 0.96 5.07
C ALA A 315 4.10 -0.53 5.11
N PHE A 316 3.01 -0.92 4.44
CA PHE A 316 2.62 -2.32 4.32
C PHE A 316 3.71 -3.15 3.64
N LEU A 317 3.84 -4.45 3.95
CA LEU A 317 4.87 -5.30 3.32
C LEU A 317 4.63 -5.47 1.81
N HIS A 318 5.68 -5.45 0.98
CA HIS A 318 5.66 -5.92 -0.42
C HIS A 318 6.24 -7.35 -0.57
N PRO A 319 5.88 -8.09 -1.65
CA PRO A 319 6.42 -9.43 -1.86
C PRO A 319 7.87 -9.38 -2.37
N THR A 320 8.73 -10.21 -1.77
CA THR A 320 10.08 -10.49 -2.29
C THR A 320 10.10 -11.50 -3.46
N HIS A 321 9.23 -12.51 -3.48
CA HIS A 321 9.29 -13.63 -4.43
C HIS A 321 9.00 -13.24 -5.90
N VAL A 322 8.35 -12.09 -6.12
CA VAL A 322 8.09 -11.53 -7.46
C VAL A 322 9.41 -11.12 -8.16
N PHE A 323 10.41 -10.72 -7.38
CA PHE A 323 11.68 -10.20 -7.87
C PHE A 323 12.82 -11.24 -7.87
N GLN A 324 12.51 -12.51 -7.63
CA GLN A 324 13.51 -13.57 -7.44
C GLN A 324 14.46 -13.82 -8.62
N ASP A 325 14.03 -13.48 -9.84
CA ASP A 325 14.79 -13.72 -11.07
C ASP A 325 15.62 -12.51 -11.52
N PHE A 326 15.67 -11.44 -10.72
CA PHE A 326 16.54 -10.31 -11.00
C PHE A 326 18.02 -10.74 -10.99
N LYS A 327 18.72 -10.50 -12.10
CA LYS A 327 20.11 -10.94 -12.30
C LYS A 327 21.00 -9.93 -13.01
N GLU A 328 20.43 -8.96 -13.72
CA GLU A 328 21.17 -8.04 -14.56
C GLU A 328 20.58 -6.64 -14.45
N TYR A 329 21.46 -5.64 -14.38
CA TYR A 329 21.11 -4.23 -14.46
C TYR A 329 22.23 -3.47 -15.16
N ASP A 330 21.87 -2.69 -16.17
CA ASP A 330 22.78 -1.82 -16.92
C ASP A 330 24.02 -2.55 -17.47
N GLY A 331 23.83 -3.79 -17.93
CA GLY A 331 24.88 -4.66 -18.49
C GLY A 331 25.78 -5.34 -17.46
N ALA A 332 25.55 -5.14 -16.15
CA ALA A 332 26.26 -5.82 -15.08
C ALA A 332 25.41 -6.92 -14.44
N PHE A 333 26.03 -8.06 -14.14
CA PHE A 333 25.40 -9.17 -13.45
C PHE A 333 25.47 -9.01 -11.94
N TYR A 334 24.37 -9.34 -11.27
CA TYR A 334 24.23 -9.23 -9.83
C TYR A 334 23.76 -10.55 -9.23
N GLU A 335 24.37 -10.93 -8.11
CA GLU A 335 23.97 -12.07 -7.31
C GLU A 335 23.20 -11.60 -6.08
N ARG A 336 22.00 -12.16 -5.88
CA ARG A 336 21.21 -11.94 -4.67
C ARG A 336 21.89 -12.59 -3.47
N ARG A 337 22.14 -11.82 -2.42
CA ARG A 337 22.79 -12.29 -1.18
C ARG A 337 21.81 -12.52 -0.04
N ALA A 338 20.84 -11.62 0.12
CA ALA A 338 19.88 -11.69 1.22
C ALA A 338 18.52 -11.08 0.83
N THR A 339 17.47 -11.59 1.46
CA THR A 339 16.08 -11.11 1.28
C THR A 339 15.32 -11.25 2.59
N TYR A 340 14.50 -10.27 2.91
CA TYR A 340 13.61 -10.33 4.06
C TYR A 340 12.26 -9.66 3.73
N PRO A 341 11.13 -10.39 3.84
CA PRO A 341 11.03 -11.82 4.19
C PRO A 341 11.64 -12.75 3.12
N SER A 342 11.87 -14.01 3.49
CA SER A 342 12.32 -15.03 2.52
C SER A 342 11.28 -15.21 1.40
N PHE A 343 11.69 -15.74 0.24
CA PHE A 343 10.76 -15.99 -0.86
C PHE A 343 9.63 -16.94 -0.48
N ASP A 344 9.94 -17.99 0.28
CA ASP A 344 8.96 -18.97 0.74
C ASP A 344 7.95 -18.34 1.71
N ASP A 345 8.44 -17.53 2.66
CA ASP A 345 7.56 -16.83 3.59
C ASP A 345 6.69 -15.82 2.86
N SER A 346 7.27 -15.07 1.93
CA SER A 346 6.59 -14.12 1.08
C SER A 346 5.47 -14.77 0.25
N SER A 347 5.74 -15.92 -0.36
CA SER A 347 4.73 -16.68 -1.11
C SER A 347 3.62 -17.22 -0.21
N LYS A 348 3.96 -17.72 0.99
CA LYS A 348 2.97 -18.17 1.99
C LYS A 348 2.11 -17.02 2.51
N ILE A 349 2.69 -15.84 2.71
CA ILE A 349 1.96 -14.63 3.13
C ILE A 349 0.90 -14.26 2.09
N ALA A 350 1.20 -14.44 0.79
CA ALA A 350 0.26 -14.16 -0.29
C ALA A 350 -1.03 -15.01 -0.21
N LEU A 351 -1.03 -16.17 0.46
CA LEU A 351 -2.25 -16.96 0.73
C LEU A 351 -3.31 -16.15 1.52
N GLY A 352 -2.87 -15.11 2.22
CA GLY A 352 -3.75 -14.10 2.82
C GLY A 352 -4.74 -13.49 1.83
N ASN A 353 -4.45 -13.45 0.53
CA ASN A 353 -5.39 -12.95 -0.49
C ASN A 353 -6.65 -13.82 -0.58
N ILE A 354 -6.55 -15.13 -0.36
CA ILE A 354 -7.74 -15.99 -0.35
C ILE A 354 -8.48 -15.85 0.99
N LEU A 355 -7.75 -15.90 2.10
CA LEU A 355 -8.34 -16.06 3.44
C LEU A 355 -8.71 -14.75 4.15
N LYS A 356 -8.00 -13.66 3.85
CA LYS A 356 -8.07 -12.40 4.60
C LYS A 356 -8.52 -11.20 3.76
N PHE A 357 -8.52 -11.30 2.43
CA PHE A 357 -8.91 -10.21 1.55
C PHE A 357 -10.30 -9.68 1.89
N ARG A 358 -11.31 -10.55 1.97
CA ARG A 358 -12.68 -10.17 2.33
C ARG A 358 -12.75 -9.45 3.68
N LYS A 359 -12.09 -9.99 4.69
CA LYS A 359 -12.08 -9.41 6.05
C LYS A 359 -11.49 -7.99 6.08
N LYS A 360 -10.49 -7.72 5.23
CA LYS A 360 -9.83 -6.40 5.16
C LYS A 360 -10.50 -5.43 4.20
N ASN A 361 -11.18 -5.96 3.17
CA ASN A 361 -11.73 -5.20 2.06
C ASN A 361 -13.25 -5.43 1.93
N TRP A 362 -13.99 -5.54 3.04
CA TRP A 362 -15.43 -5.82 3.02
C TRP A 362 -16.25 -4.78 2.21
N GLN A 363 -15.75 -3.55 2.06
CA GLN A 363 -16.36 -2.53 1.19
C GLN A 363 -16.33 -2.93 -0.29
N PHE A 364 -15.33 -3.72 -0.71
CA PHE A 364 -15.26 -4.29 -2.05
C PHE A 364 -16.44 -5.23 -2.33
N ASP A 365 -16.92 -5.96 -1.32
CA ASP A 365 -18.06 -6.87 -1.47
C ASP A 365 -19.34 -6.11 -1.87
N ILE A 366 -19.52 -4.88 -1.38
CA ILE A 366 -20.71 -4.06 -1.68
C ILE A 366 -20.79 -3.80 -3.19
N ILE A 367 -19.70 -3.26 -3.75
CA ILE A 367 -19.58 -2.93 -5.17
C ILE A 367 -19.61 -4.22 -5.99
N GLY A 368 -18.90 -5.24 -5.54
CA GLY A 368 -18.82 -6.55 -6.17
C GLY A 368 -20.18 -7.24 -6.32
N GLY A 369 -21.01 -7.21 -5.28
CA GLY A 369 -22.37 -7.77 -5.32
C GLY A 369 -23.28 -7.04 -6.31
N ILE A 370 -23.15 -5.70 -6.42
CA ILE A 370 -23.87 -4.92 -7.44
C ILE A 370 -23.42 -5.32 -8.84
N ILE A 371 -22.11 -5.47 -9.06
CA ILE A 371 -21.56 -5.92 -10.35
C ILE A 371 -22.12 -7.32 -10.68
N TYR A 372 -22.10 -8.26 -9.73
CA TYR A 372 -22.66 -9.60 -9.96
C TYR A 372 -24.12 -9.56 -10.32
N PHE A 373 -24.91 -8.70 -9.67
CA PHE A 373 -26.32 -8.55 -10.00
C PHE A 373 -26.50 -8.03 -11.43
N ILE A 374 -25.74 -7.01 -11.85
CA ILE A 374 -25.76 -6.50 -13.23
C ILE A 374 -25.44 -7.60 -14.25
N LEU A 375 -24.46 -8.47 -13.95
CA LEU A 375 -24.06 -9.57 -14.85
C LEU A 375 -25.18 -10.58 -15.13
N VAL A 376 -26.12 -10.77 -14.19
CA VAL A 376 -27.23 -11.74 -14.32
C VAL A 376 -28.61 -11.08 -14.28
N PHE A 377 -28.67 -9.74 -14.23
CA PHE A 377 -29.89 -8.97 -14.05
C PHE A 377 -30.96 -9.35 -15.06
N SER A 378 -30.57 -9.41 -16.34
CA SER A 378 -31.48 -9.69 -17.45
C SER A 378 -31.87 -11.16 -17.58
N THR A 379 -31.29 -12.05 -16.77
CA THR A 379 -31.59 -13.48 -16.79
C THR A 379 -32.54 -13.91 -15.67
N PHE A 380 -32.95 -13.02 -14.78
CA PHE A 380 -34.00 -13.30 -13.80
C PHE A 380 -35.41 -13.09 -14.39
N PRO A 381 -36.42 -13.90 -14.01
CA PRO A 381 -36.34 -15.20 -13.32
C PRO A 381 -35.97 -16.38 -14.24
N GLN A 382 -35.59 -17.50 -13.65
CA GLN A 382 -35.38 -18.77 -14.35
C GLN A 382 -36.54 -19.74 -14.07
N CYS A 383 -37.51 -19.80 -14.99
CA CYS A 383 -38.78 -20.50 -14.77
C CYS A 383 -38.71 -22.03 -14.81
N ASN A 384 -37.73 -22.61 -15.52
CA ASN A 384 -37.65 -24.06 -15.76
C ASN A 384 -36.63 -24.79 -14.88
N VAL A 385 -36.13 -24.17 -13.79
CA VAL A 385 -35.05 -24.73 -12.94
C VAL A 385 -35.36 -26.09 -12.33
N VAL A 386 -36.64 -26.44 -12.20
CA VAL A 386 -37.15 -27.74 -11.72
C VAL A 386 -36.50 -28.93 -12.37
N GLN A 387 -36.25 -28.90 -13.69
CA GLN A 387 -35.76 -30.09 -14.38
C GLN A 387 -34.36 -30.50 -13.91
N ILE A 388 -33.65 -29.62 -13.17
CA ILE A 388 -32.41 -30.00 -12.47
C ILE A 388 -32.71 -31.08 -11.41
N LEU A 389 -33.82 -30.96 -10.69
CA LEU A 389 -34.19 -31.87 -9.58
C LEU A 389 -34.86 -33.16 -10.05
N GLN A 390 -35.32 -33.22 -11.30
CA GLN A 390 -35.99 -34.39 -11.90
C GLN A 390 -35.01 -35.48 -12.36
N GLU A 391 -33.71 -35.20 -12.39
CA GLU A 391 -32.68 -36.16 -12.75
C GLU A 391 -32.42 -37.16 -11.61
N ASP A 392 -32.45 -38.46 -11.93
CA ASP A 392 -32.33 -39.56 -10.97
C ASP A 392 -30.91 -39.70 -10.38
N SER A 393 -29.88 -39.25 -11.11
CA SER A 393 -28.48 -39.36 -10.71
C SER A 393 -27.83 -38.02 -10.39
N TRP A 394 -26.90 -37.99 -9.42
CA TRP A 394 -26.12 -36.78 -9.09
C TRP A 394 -25.35 -36.21 -10.29
N ALA A 395 -24.78 -37.08 -11.13
CA ALA A 395 -24.11 -36.67 -12.36
C ALA A 395 -25.08 -36.02 -13.36
N GLY A 396 -26.30 -36.57 -13.50
CA GLY A 396 -27.37 -35.99 -14.31
C GLY A 396 -27.77 -34.59 -13.81
N ARG A 397 -27.94 -34.43 -12.49
CA ARG A 397 -28.25 -33.12 -11.87
C ARG A 397 -27.18 -32.08 -12.15
N ILE A 398 -25.90 -32.43 -11.98
CA ILE A 398 -24.77 -31.53 -12.28
C ILE A 398 -24.76 -31.15 -13.77
N LYS A 399 -24.95 -32.13 -14.67
CA LYS A 399 -25.01 -31.88 -16.12
C LYS A 399 -26.17 -30.95 -16.50
N SER A 400 -27.37 -31.19 -15.94
CA SER A 400 -28.56 -30.35 -16.14
C SER A 400 -28.34 -28.93 -15.61
N PHE A 401 -27.70 -28.79 -14.44
CA PHE A 401 -27.32 -27.50 -13.87
C PHE A 401 -26.34 -26.73 -14.79
N LEU A 402 -25.27 -27.37 -15.24
CA LEU A 402 -24.28 -26.76 -16.15
C LEU A 402 -24.89 -26.40 -17.51
N PHE A 403 -25.76 -27.25 -18.05
CA PHE A 403 -26.47 -26.98 -19.30
C PHE A 403 -27.37 -25.74 -19.19
N ARG A 404 -28.09 -25.60 -18.07
CA ARG A 404 -28.91 -24.41 -17.79
C ARG A 404 -28.10 -23.15 -17.61
N MET A 405 -26.98 -23.25 -16.89
CA MET A 405 -26.04 -22.14 -16.74
C MET A 405 -25.55 -21.67 -18.12
N PHE A 406 -25.19 -22.60 -19.00
CA PHE A 406 -24.77 -22.29 -20.35
C PHE A 406 -25.89 -21.66 -21.20
N ASN A 407 -27.12 -22.17 -21.11
CA ASN A 407 -28.26 -21.57 -21.82
C ASN A 407 -28.57 -20.16 -21.32
N ALA A 408 -28.49 -19.91 -20.01
CA ALA A 408 -28.65 -18.57 -19.45
C ALA A 408 -27.56 -17.62 -19.94
N PHE A 409 -26.32 -18.10 -20.05
CA PHE A 409 -25.22 -17.35 -20.64
C PHE A 409 -25.46 -17.01 -22.12
N VAL A 410 -25.87 -17.98 -22.94
CA VAL A 410 -26.20 -17.76 -24.37
C VAL A 410 -27.36 -16.77 -24.51
N TYR A 411 -28.40 -16.90 -23.68
CA TYR A 411 -29.52 -15.97 -23.66
C TYR A 411 -29.07 -14.55 -23.31
N MET A 412 -28.19 -14.40 -22.32
CA MET A 412 -27.62 -13.12 -21.93
C MET A 412 -26.89 -12.44 -23.10
N LEU A 413 -26.05 -13.18 -23.83
CA LEU A 413 -25.33 -12.65 -24.98
C LEU A 413 -26.25 -12.26 -26.15
N GLN A 414 -27.32 -13.01 -26.39
CA GLN A 414 -28.19 -12.82 -27.55
C GLN A 414 -29.27 -11.75 -27.34
N HIS A 415 -29.83 -11.66 -26.13
CA HIS A 415 -31.05 -10.90 -25.87
C HIS A 415 -30.90 -9.80 -24.80
N SER A 416 -29.84 -9.83 -24.00
CA SER A 416 -29.73 -8.95 -22.82
C SER A 416 -28.77 -7.78 -23.04
N TYR A 417 -29.30 -6.56 -23.21
CA TYR A 417 -28.48 -5.36 -23.38
C TYR A 417 -27.72 -4.96 -22.10
N VAL A 418 -28.38 -4.96 -20.94
CA VAL A 418 -27.79 -4.48 -19.68
C VAL A 418 -26.66 -5.39 -19.22
N SER A 419 -26.93 -6.70 -19.11
CA SER A 419 -25.93 -7.68 -18.66
C SER A 419 -24.78 -7.84 -19.66
N SER A 420 -25.03 -7.74 -20.98
CA SER A 420 -23.96 -7.75 -21.98
C SER A 420 -23.08 -6.50 -21.92
N ALA A 421 -23.68 -5.32 -21.75
CA ALA A 421 -22.93 -4.07 -21.59
C ALA A 421 -22.09 -4.09 -20.30
N GLY A 422 -22.67 -4.56 -19.19
CA GLY A 422 -21.95 -4.74 -17.93
C GLY A 422 -20.77 -5.70 -18.05
N THR A 423 -20.94 -6.80 -18.78
CA THR A 423 -19.85 -7.75 -19.07
C THR A 423 -18.75 -7.11 -19.92
N LEU A 424 -19.11 -6.36 -20.97
CA LEU A 424 -18.13 -5.65 -21.81
C LEU A 424 -17.33 -4.63 -21.01
N ILE A 425 -17.98 -3.82 -20.18
CA ILE A 425 -17.32 -2.85 -19.30
C ILE A 425 -16.35 -3.59 -18.36
N LEU A 426 -16.78 -4.69 -17.75
CA LEU A 426 -15.93 -5.47 -16.85
C LEU A 426 -14.72 -6.08 -17.57
N ILE A 427 -14.87 -6.53 -18.83
CA ILE A 427 -13.74 -7.00 -19.67
C ILE A 427 -12.76 -5.86 -19.95
N LEU A 428 -13.24 -4.67 -20.33
CA LEU A 428 -12.40 -3.52 -20.59
C LEU A 428 -11.65 -3.08 -19.32
N SER A 429 -12.35 -2.99 -18.19
CA SER A 429 -11.76 -2.67 -16.89
C SER A 429 -10.73 -3.73 -16.46
N SER A 430 -11.02 -5.02 -16.67
CA SER A 430 -10.07 -6.09 -16.32
C SER A 430 -8.85 -6.13 -17.25
N TYR A 431 -9.03 -5.86 -18.55
CA TYR A 431 -7.92 -5.72 -19.49
C TYR A 431 -6.98 -4.58 -19.10
N SER A 432 -7.57 -3.44 -18.74
CA SER A 432 -6.87 -2.31 -18.15
C SER A 432 -6.09 -2.77 -16.93
N PHE A 433 -6.79 -3.31 -15.93
CA PHE A 433 -6.21 -3.74 -14.66
C PHE A 433 -5.00 -4.68 -14.78
N VAL A 434 -4.93 -5.55 -15.79
CA VAL A 434 -3.75 -6.40 -15.99
C VAL A 434 -2.52 -5.56 -16.37
N PRO A 435 -1.39 -5.69 -15.65
CA PRO A 435 -0.19 -4.88 -15.86
C PRO A 435 0.29 -4.83 -17.31
N ALA A 436 0.65 -3.63 -17.78
CA ALA A 436 1.13 -3.37 -19.15
C ALA A 436 2.43 -4.11 -19.51
N LYS A 437 3.15 -4.63 -18.51
CA LYS A 437 4.29 -5.55 -18.65
C LYS A 437 4.00 -6.73 -19.57
N LEU A 438 2.75 -7.21 -19.58
CA LEU A 438 2.36 -8.33 -20.43
C LEU A 438 2.00 -7.89 -21.86
N SER A 439 2.24 -8.77 -22.84
CA SER A 439 1.78 -8.56 -24.21
C SER A 439 0.26 -8.39 -24.28
N ARG A 440 -0.23 -7.60 -25.24
CA ARG A 440 -1.68 -7.32 -25.42
C ARG A 440 -2.53 -8.59 -25.43
N ARG A 441 -2.03 -9.67 -26.05
CA ARG A 441 -2.71 -10.98 -26.09
C ARG A 441 -2.81 -11.63 -24.71
N ARG A 442 -1.73 -11.61 -23.92
CA ARG A 442 -1.73 -12.18 -22.56
C ARG A 442 -2.60 -11.36 -21.60
N ARG A 443 -2.61 -10.03 -21.74
CA ARG A 443 -3.51 -9.14 -20.99
C ARG A 443 -4.97 -9.46 -21.27
N ALA A 444 -5.33 -9.56 -22.56
CA ALA A 444 -6.68 -9.94 -22.97
C ALA A 444 -7.07 -11.32 -22.45
N LEU A 445 -6.18 -12.32 -22.54
CA LEU A 445 -6.44 -13.67 -22.03
C LEU A 445 -6.66 -13.67 -20.51
N LEU A 446 -5.77 -13.04 -19.74
CA LEU A 446 -5.86 -13.04 -18.28
C LEU A 446 -7.08 -12.26 -17.79
N GLY A 447 -7.37 -11.11 -18.41
CA GLY A 447 -8.57 -10.33 -18.12
C GLY A 447 -9.84 -11.11 -18.48
N PHE A 448 -9.89 -11.75 -19.64
CA PHE A 448 -11.02 -12.60 -20.04
C PHE A 448 -11.25 -13.75 -19.05
N VAL A 449 -10.19 -14.48 -18.68
CA VAL A 449 -10.29 -15.59 -17.72
C VAL A 449 -10.79 -15.10 -16.35
N HIS A 450 -10.32 -13.94 -15.89
CA HIS A 450 -10.77 -13.34 -14.65
C HIS A 450 -12.25 -12.95 -14.68
N VAL A 451 -12.70 -12.27 -15.74
CA VAL A 451 -14.12 -11.92 -15.93
C VAL A 451 -14.98 -13.15 -16.10
N PHE A 452 -14.51 -14.15 -16.84
CA PHE A 452 -15.20 -15.42 -17.01
C PHE A 452 -15.42 -16.12 -15.66
N ALA A 453 -14.43 -16.11 -14.76
CA ALA A 453 -14.58 -16.65 -13.42
C ALA A 453 -15.66 -15.92 -12.60
N HIS A 454 -15.68 -14.58 -12.65
CA HIS A 454 -16.73 -13.77 -12.01
C HIS A 454 -18.13 -14.06 -12.59
N MET A 455 -18.23 -14.20 -13.91
CA MET A 455 -19.47 -14.51 -14.61
C MET A 455 -19.98 -15.92 -14.28
N VAL A 456 -19.12 -16.94 -14.30
CA VAL A 456 -19.51 -18.30 -13.89
C VAL A 456 -20.01 -18.30 -12.45
N ALA A 457 -19.32 -17.60 -11.54
CA ALA A 457 -19.75 -17.48 -10.15
C ALA A 457 -21.11 -16.78 -10.01
N SER A 458 -21.37 -15.69 -10.76
CA SER A 458 -22.66 -14.99 -10.70
C SER A 458 -23.81 -15.85 -11.23
N PHE A 459 -23.62 -16.59 -12.33
CA PHE A 459 -24.64 -17.51 -12.84
C PHE A 459 -24.91 -18.70 -11.90
N ILE A 460 -23.88 -19.27 -11.28
CA ILE A 460 -24.05 -20.32 -10.27
C ILE A 460 -24.93 -19.81 -9.13
N LEU A 461 -24.61 -18.63 -8.58
CA LEU A 461 -25.39 -18.04 -7.49
C LEU A 461 -26.82 -17.71 -7.89
N MET A 462 -27.03 -17.25 -9.12
CA MET A 462 -28.36 -16.95 -9.66
C MET A 462 -29.21 -18.21 -9.70
N LEU A 463 -28.67 -19.30 -10.26
CA LEU A 463 -29.36 -20.58 -10.33
C LEU A 463 -29.61 -21.17 -8.95
N LEU A 464 -28.69 -21.02 -7.99
CA LEU A 464 -28.90 -21.48 -6.62
C LEU A 464 -30.03 -20.70 -5.92
N LEU A 465 -30.10 -19.38 -6.10
CA LEU A 465 -31.20 -18.58 -5.58
C LEU A 465 -32.55 -18.99 -6.20
N GLU A 466 -32.61 -19.09 -7.53
CA GLU A 466 -33.82 -19.51 -8.25
C GLU A 466 -34.26 -20.92 -7.88
N LEU A 467 -33.32 -21.85 -7.72
CA LEU A 467 -33.60 -23.21 -7.27
C LEU A 467 -34.13 -23.23 -5.83
N GLY A 468 -33.54 -22.41 -4.94
CA GLY A 468 -34.01 -22.26 -3.56
C GLY A 468 -35.45 -21.75 -3.49
N ILE A 469 -35.78 -20.72 -4.27
CA ILE A 469 -37.15 -20.19 -4.37
C ILE A 469 -38.11 -21.25 -4.88
N GLU A 470 -37.74 -21.96 -5.96
CA GLU A 470 -38.56 -23.04 -6.52
C GLU A 470 -38.80 -24.18 -5.52
N MET A 471 -37.78 -24.56 -4.73
CA MET A 471 -37.93 -25.55 -3.67
C MET A 471 -38.89 -25.07 -2.58
N CYS A 472 -38.84 -23.80 -2.18
CA CYS A 472 -39.79 -23.25 -1.22
C CYS A 472 -41.23 -23.25 -1.75
N ILE A 473 -41.43 -22.87 -3.02
CA ILE A 473 -42.76 -22.90 -3.66
C ILE A 473 -43.33 -24.32 -3.68
N ARG A 474 -42.52 -25.31 -4.06
CA ARG A 474 -42.94 -26.72 -4.15
C ARG A 474 -43.29 -27.34 -2.81
N ASN A 475 -42.58 -26.95 -1.75
CA ASN A 475 -42.86 -27.41 -0.40
C ASN A 475 -43.95 -26.57 0.30
N HIS A 476 -44.69 -25.73 -0.44
CA HIS A 476 -45.73 -24.86 0.09
C HIS A 476 -45.25 -23.93 1.21
N LEU A 477 -43.98 -23.50 1.15
CA LEU A 477 -43.40 -22.53 2.08
C LEU A 477 -43.53 -21.09 1.59
N LEU A 478 -43.64 -20.89 0.26
CA LEU A 478 -43.82 -19.59 -0.39
C LEU A 478 -44.85 -19.71 -1.53
N ALA A 479 -45.43 -18.57 -1.93
CA ALA A 479 -46.43 -18.44 -2.98
C ALA A 479 -47.73 -19.25 -2.75
N THR A 480 -48.21 -19.28 -1.50
CA THR A 480 -49.38 -20.10 -1.10
C THR A 480 -50.72 -19.39 -1.23
N SER A 481 -50.82 -18.11 -0.84
CA SER A 481 -52.09 -17.36 -0.86
C SER A 481 -52.02 -15.97 -1.51
N GLY A 482 -50.87 -15.58 -2.06
CA GLY A 482 -50.73 -14.36 -2.89
C GLY A 482 -49.86 -13.28 -2.24
N TYR A 483 -49.97 -12.03 -2.68
CA TYR A 483 -49.05 -10.93 -2.28
C TYR A 483 -49.12 -10.50 -0.80
N HIS A 484 -50.06 -11.04 -0.03
CA HIS A 484 -50.43 -10.51 1.30
C HIS A 484 -50.61 -11.61 2.36
N THR A 485 -49.90 -12.74 2.22
CA THR A 485 -50.00 -13.89 3.13
C THR A 485 -49.75 -13.50 4.59
N LEU A 486 -48.74 -12.67 4.86
CA LEU A 486 -48.46 -12.16 6.22
C LEU A 486 -49.61 -11.32 6.79
N TYR A 487 -50.29 -10.55 5.94
CA TYR A 487 -51.46 -9.76 6.35
C TYR A 487 -52.68 -10.66 6.60
N GLU A 488 -52.89 -11.69 5.80
CA GLU A 488 -53.94 -12.69 6.01
C GLU A 488 -53.71 -13.46 7.32
N TRP A 489 -52.47 -13.86 7.59
CA TRP A 489 -52.08 -14.46 8.87
C TRP A 489 -52.29 -13.51 10.04
N TYR A 490 -51.91 -12.24 9.90
CA TYR A 490 -52.17 -11.22 10.91
C TYR A 490 -53.66 -11.06 11.19
N GLN A 491 -54.51 -10.97 10.15
CA GLN A 491 -55.95 -10.87 10.32
C GLN A 491 -56.53 -12.09 11.02
N ALA A 492 -56.07 -13.30 10.69
CA ALA A 492 -56.49 -14.53 11.35
C ALA A 492 -56.12 -14.52 12.84
N MET A 493 -54.86 -14.21 13.17
CA MET A 493 -54.37 -14.14 14.56
C MET A 493 -55.03 -13.03 15.36
N GLU A 494 -55.21 -11.85 14.75
CA GLU A 494 -55.90 -10.70 15.36
C GLU A 494 -57.37 -11.04 15.66
N SER A 495 -58.04 -11.78 14.78
CA SER A 495 -59.44 -12.20 14.98
C SER A 495 -59.59 -13.25 16.08
N GLU A 496 -58.63 -14.17 16.19
CA GLU A 496 -58.65 -15.27 17.15
C GLU A 496 -58.27 -14.81 18.57
N HIS A 497 -57.21 -14.00 18.70
CA HIS A 497 -56.65 -13.62 20.00
C HIS A 497 -57.16 -12.27 20.52
N PHE A 498 -57.68 -11.40 19.64
CA PHE A 498 -58.15 -10.07 19.98
C PHE A 498 -59.51 -9.76 19.33
N PRO A 499 -60.61 -10.39 19.78
CA PRO A 499 -61.94 -10.12 19.24
C PRO A 499 -62.35 -8.66 19.48
N ASP A 500 -63.09 -8.05 18.55
CA ASP A 500 -63.55 -6.65 18.61
C ASP A 500 -65.07 -6.57 18.91
N PRO A 501 -65.49 -6.77 20.17
CA PRO A 501 -66.91 -6.76 20.53
C PRO A 501 -67.56 -5.38 20.39
N THR A 502 -66.75 -4.31 20.29
CA THR A 502 -67.23 -2.92 20.17
C THR A 502 -67.27 -2.40 18.72
N GLY A 503 -66.85 -3.21 17.75
CA GLY A 503 -66.73 -2.81 16.35
C GLY A 503 -65.84 -1.58 16.12
N LEU A 504 -64.82 -1.38 16.98
CA LEU A 504 -63.88 -0.27 16.88
C LEU A 504 -63.09 -0.33 15.57
N ARG A 505 -62.63 -1.50 15.14
CA ARG A 505 -61.85 -1.69 13.91
C ARG A 505 -62.67 -1.34 12.66
N ALA A 506 -63.90 -1.82 12.60
CA ALA A 506 -64.82 -1.50 11.50
C ALA A 506 -65.14 0.02 11.44
N ARG A 507 -65.24 0.67 12.61
CA ARG A 507 -65.39 2.14 12.67
C ARG A 507 -64.13 2.86 12.23
N MET A 508 -62.94 2.41 12.62
CA MET A 508 -61.66 2.97 12.19
C MET A 508 -61.46 2.83 10.68
N GLU A 509 -61.77 1.66 10.10
CA GLU A 509 -61.74 1.45 8.65
C GLU A 509 -62.67 2.45 7.94
N LYS A 510 -63.90 2.63 8.45
CA LYS A 510 -64.84 3.61 7.88
C LYS A 510 -64.37 5.06 8.04
N TRP A 511 -63.86 5.44 9.20
CA TRP A 511 -63.36 6.80 9.48
C TRP A 511 -62.12 7.16 8.67
N THR A 512 -61.31 6.16 8.33
CA THR A 512 -60.10 6.34 7.52
C THR A 512 -60.33 6.10 6.03
N PHE A 513 -61.58 5.89 5.59
CA PHE A 513 -61.92 5.55 4.21
C PHE A 513 -61.13 4.34 3.68
N GLY A 514 -60.90 3.32 4.53
CA GLY A 514 -60.13 2.13 4.19
C GLY A 514 -58.61 2.30 4.26
N LEU A 515 -58.09 3.48 4.60
CA LEU A 515 -56.66 3.73 4.67
C LEU A 515 -55.98 2.95 5.80
N TYR A 516 -56.65 2.78 6.96
CA TYR A 516 -56.11 2.02 8.09
C TYR A 516 -55.71 0.58 7.72
N PRO A 517 -56.62 -0.29 7.24
CA PRO A 517 -56.25 -1.65 6.86
C PRO A 517 -55.33 -1.69 5.64
N ALA A 518 -55.48 -0.76 4.69
CA ALA A 518 -54.59 -0.67 3.53
C ALA A 518 -53.14 -0.37 3.94
N CYS A 519 -52.91 0.58 4.85
CA CYS A 519 -51.58 0.91 5.36
C CYS A 519 -50.92 -0.29 6.03
N ILE A 520 -51.63 -1.02 6.90
CA ILE A 520 -51.09 -2.22 7.56
C ILE A 520 -50.78 -3.30 6.52
N LYS A 521 -51.70 -3.55 5.58
CA LYS A 521 -51.54 -4.53 4.50
C LYS A 521 -50.29 -4.26 3.66
N TYR A 522 -50.11 -3.03 3.18
CA TYR A 522 -48.95 -2.67 2.36
C TYR A 522 -47.66 -2.61 3.17
N LEU A 523 -47.71 -2.18 4.44
CA LEU A 523 -46.56 -2.20 5.35
C LEU A 523 -46.07 -3.64 5.56
N MET A 524 -46.96 -4.58 5.87
CA MET A 524 -46.62 -5.99 6.07
C MET A 524 -46.07 -6.64 4.80
N SER A 525 -46.61 -6.27 3.63
CA SER A 525 -46.10 -6.74 2.33
C SER A 525 -44.65 -6.32 2.07
N ALA A 526 -44.22 -5.18 2.61
CA ALA A 526 -42.83 -4.74 2.52
C ALA A 526 -41.88 -5.57 3.41
N PHE A 527 -42.39 -6.25 4.43
CA PHE A 527 -41.61 -7.15 5.29
C PHE A 527 -41.63 -8.61 4.80
N ASP A 528 -42.51 -8.97 3.84
CA ASP A 528 -42.60 -10.31 3.26
C ASP A 528 -42.00 -10.39 1.85
N VAL A 529 -40.73 -9.98 1.75
CA VAL A 529 -39.97 -9.94 0.50
C VAL A 529 -39.85 -11.32 -0.18
N PRO A 530 -39.62 -12.45 0.54
CA PRO A 530 -39.60 -13.78 -0.07
C PRO A 530 -40.91 -14.16 -0.75
N GLU A 531 -42.06 -13.92 -0.11
CA GLU A 531 -43.37 -14.21 -0.69
C GLU A 531 -43.61 -13.35 -1.93
N LEU A 532 -43.36 -12.04 -1.83
CA LEU A 532 -43.45 -11.10 -2.95
C LEU A 532 -42.61 -11.56 -4.15
N MET A 533 -41.37 -12.00 -3.90
CA MET A 533 -40.47 -12.51 -4.92
C MET A 533 -41.01 -13.81 -5.54
N ALA A 534 -41.49 -14.76 -4.73
CA ALA A 534 -42.02 -16.04 -5.20
C ALA A 534 -43.31 -15.88 -6.01
N VAL A 535 -44.29 -15.13 -5.51
CA VAL A 535 -45.57 -14.86 -6.20
C VAL A 535 -45.33 -14.13 -7.52
N THR A 536 -44.49 -13.07 -7.51
CA THR A 536 -44.18 -12.33 -8.73
C THR A 536 -43.45 -13.19 -9.75
N ARG A 537 -42.49 -14.00 -9.30
CA ARG A 537 -41.82 -14.99 -10.15
C ARG A 537 -42.81 -15.95 -10.79
N SER A 538 -43.74 -16.54 -10.02
CA SER A 538 -44.76 -17.45 -10.55
C SER A 538 -45.66 -16.78 -11.59
N ASN A 539 -45.99 -15.50 -11.40
CA ASN A 539 -46.77 -14.72 -12.37
C ASN A 539 -45.97 -14.45 -13.65
N ILE A 540 -44.69 -14.04 -13.54
CA ILE A 540 -43.79 -13.84 -14.69
C ILE A 540 -43.64 -15.14 -15.48
N CYS A 541 -43.48 -16.28 -14.81
CA CYS A 541 -43.29 -17.57 -15.47
C CYS A 541 -44.54 -18.07 -16.20
N LYS A 542 -45.74 -17.60 -15.83
CA LYS A 542 -47.00 -17.93 -16.52
C LYS A 542 -47.34 -16.95 -17.63
N GLY A 543 -47.18 -15.65 -17.38
CA GLY A 543 -47.66 -14.57 -18.25
C GLY A 543 -46.58 -13.76 -18.97
N GLY A 544 -45.30 -14.07 -18.76
CA GLY A 544 -44.17 -13.28 -19.26
C GLY A 544 -43.94 -12.00 -18.47
N MET A 545 -42.76 -11.39 -18.66
CA MET A 545 -42.38 -10.13 -17.96
C MET A 545 -43.27 -8.95 -18.38
N GLU A 546 -43.80 -8.96 -19.60
CA GLU A 546 -44.68 -7.93 -20.15
C GLU A 546 -46.05 -7.84 -19.43
N SER A 547 -46.43 -8.89 -18.70
CA SER A 547 -47.65 -8.90 -17.89
C SER A 547 -47.58 -8.00 -16.66
N LEU A 548 -46.38 -7.55 -16.27
CA LEU A 548 -46.17 -6.70 -15.09
C LEU A 548 -46.13 -5.21 -15.44
N SER A 549 -46.65 -4.39 -14.52
CA SER A 549 -46.39 -2.95 -14.56
C SER A 549 -44.90 -2.65 -14.33
N ARG A 550 -44.43 -1.51 -14.83
CA ARG A 550 -43.04 -1.07 -14.61
C ARG A 550 -42.70 -0.96 -13.12
N GLY A 551 -43.63 -0.46 -12.30
CA GLY A 551 -43.44 -0.36 -10.85
C GLY A 551 -43.31 -1.74 -10.20
N SER A 552 -44.17 -2.70 -10.57
CA SER A 552 -44.11 -4.08 -10.08
C SER A 552 -42.82 -4.78 -10.48
N ALA A 553 -42.32 -4.54 -11.70
CA ALA A 553 -41.04 -5.08 -12.15
C ALA A 553 -39.85 -4.50 -11.34
N ILE A 554 -39.86 -3.19 -11.05
CA ILE A 554 -38.82 -2.56 -10.20
C ILE A 554 -38.84 -3.18 -8.80
N ILE A 555 -40.03 -3.35 -8.21
CA ILE A 555 -40.19 -3.95 -6.89
C ILE A 555 -39.68 -5.41 -6.88
N TYR A 556 -39.97 -6.17 -7.93
CA TYR A 556 -39.44 -7.53 -8.10
C TYR A 556 -37.91 -7.55 -8.13
N TYR A 557 -37.28 -6.76 -9.01
CA TYR A 557 -35.84 -6.73 -9.11
C TYR A 557 -35.16 -6.21 -7.84
N ALA A 558 -35.75 -5.23 -7.15
CA ALA A 558 -35.27 -4.76 -5.86
C ALA A 558 -35.32 -5.90 -4.81
N SER A 559 -36.39 -6.68 -4.81
CA SER A 559 -36.56 -7.84 -3.92
C SER A 559 -35.51 -8.92 -4.19
N VAL A 560 -35.31 -9.29 -5.46
CA VAL A 560 -34.29 -10.27 -5.87
C VAL A 560 -32.89 -9.76 -5.53
N PHE A 561 -32.61 -8.48 -5.79
CA PHE A 561 -31.32 -7.86 -5.49
C PHE A 561 -30.94 -8.01 -4.02
N LEU A 562 -31.86 -7.78 -3.08
CA LEU A 562 -31.57 -7.87 -1.65
C LEU A 562 -31.00 -9.24 -1.27
N TYR A 563 -31.61 -10.33 -1.73
CA TYR A 563 -31.17 -11.69 -1.43
C TYR A 563 -29.93 -12.09 -2.24
N PHE A 564 -29.92 -11.79 -3.54
CA PHE A 564 -28.80 -12.11 -4.40
C PHE A 564 -27.51 -11.39 -4.00
N TRP A 565 -27.63 -10.13 -3.57
CA TRP A 565 -26.51 -9.34 -3.09
C TRP A 565 -25.90 -9.96 -1.83
N VAL A 566 -26.71 -10.37 -0.85
CA VAL A 566 -26.22 -11.06 0.36
C VAL A 566 -25.48 -12.36 -0.01
N LEU A 567 -26.03 -13.16 -0.94
CA LEU A 567 -25.40 -14.41 -1.39
C LEU A 567 -24.11 -14.19 -2.19
N SER A 568 -24.04 -13.13 -2.99
CA SER A 568 -22.91 -12.87 -3.89
C SER A 568 -21.71 -12.22 -3.20
N THR A 569 -21.94 -11.36 -2.21
CA THR A 569 -20.89 -10.65 -1.47
C THR A 569 -19.69 -11.54 -1.05
N PRO A 570 -19.85 -12.71 -0.39
CA PRO A 570 -18.70 -13.56 -0.04
C PRO A 570 -17.91 -14.10 -1.23
N VAL A 571 -18.60 -14.41 -2.33
CA VAL A 571 -18.01 -15.09 -3.49
C VAL A 571 -17.19 -14.12 -4.34
N VAL A 572 -17.62 -12.86 -4.44
CA VAL A 572 -16.90 -11.84 -5.23
C VAL A 572 -15.47 -11.65 -4.71
N SER A 573 -15.32 -11.41 -3.41
CA SER A 573 -14.00 -11.29 -2.77
C SER A 573 -13.17 -12.57 -2.88
N LEU A 574 -13.80 -13.74 -2.82
CA LEU A 574 -13.08 -15.01 -2.93
C LEU A 574 -12.48 -15.17 -4.34
N VAL A 575 -13.24 -14.87 -5.39
CA VAL A 575 -12.76 -14.94 -6.78
C VAL A 575 -11.64 -13.92 -7.00
N PHE A 576 -11.81 -12.68 -6.54
CA PHE A 576 -10.80 -11.63 -6.71
C PHE A 576 -9.52 -11.89 -5.90
N GLY A 577 -9.66 -12.31 -4.64
CA GLY A 577 -8.53 -12.70 -3.80
C GLY A 577 -7.77 -13.90 -4.35
N SER A 578 -8.47 -14.89 -4.92
CA SER A 578 -7.85 -16.02 -5.60
C SER A 578 -7.09 -15.60 -6.86
N TYR A 579 -7.65 -14.66 -7.63
CA TYR A 579 -6.98 -14.06 -8.78
C TYR A 579 -5.65 -13.40 -8.37
N LEU A 580 -5.67 -12.53 -7.35
CA LEU A 580 -4.44 -11.88 -6.86
C LEU A 580 -3.41 -12.89 -6.36
N TYR A 581 -3.84 -13.92 -5.63
CA TYR A 581 -2.96 -15.00 -5.17
C TYR A 581 -2.28 -15.74 -6.34
N ILE A 582 -3.04 -16.13 -7.36
CA ILE A 582 -2.54 -16.82 -8.54
C ILE A 582 -1.58 -15.91 -9.32
N CYS A 583 -1.97 -14.65 -9.53
CA CYS A 583 -1.17 -13.69 -10.27
C CYS A 583 0.18 -13.41 -9.60
N VAL A 584 0.22 -13.21 -8.28
CA VAL A 584 1.47 -12.88 -7.59
C VAL A 584 2.40 -14.10 -7.49
N ASN A 585 1.87 -15.28 -7.17
CA ASN A 585 2.69 -16.48 -6.95
C ASN A 585 3.12 -17.18 -8.25
N TRP A 586 2.25 -17.28 -9.25
CA TRP A 586 2.54 -18.06 -10.46
C TRP A 586 2.90 -17.19 -11.67
N LEU A 587 2.30 -16.00 -11.79
CA LEU A 587 2.54 -15.09 -12.90
C LEU A 587 3.53 -13.97 -12.56
N ARG A 588 3.82 -13.76 -11.27
CA ARG A 588 4.63 -12.65 -10.75
C ARG A 588 4.12 -11.29 -11.22
N LEU A 589 2.82 -11.09 -11.09
CA LEU A 589 2.09 -9.86 -11.41
C LEU A 589 1.41 -9.33 -10.17
N HIS A 590 0.91 -8.08 -10.23
CA HIS A 590 0.09 -7.49 -9.18
C HIS A 590 0.77 -7.47 -7.80
N PHE A 591 2.09 -7.23 -7.78
CA PHE A 591 2.85 -7.30 -6.53
C PHE A 591 2.36 -6.26 -5.51
N ASP A 592 1.93 -5.09 -5.99
CA ASP A 592 1.43 -4.01 -5.15
C ASP A 592 0.00 -4.29 -4.71
N GLU A 593 -0.92 -4.56 -5.64
CA GLU A 593 -2.34 -4.83 -5.37
C GLU A 593 -2.55 -6.04 -4.46
N ALA A 594 -1.77 -7.11 -4.67
CA ALA A 594 -1.85 -8.34 -3.89
C ALA A 594 -1.38 -8.18 -2.44
N PHE A 595 -0.55 -7.17 -2.12
CA PHE A 595 -0.03 -7.00 -0.77
C PHE A 595 -0.58 -5.74 -0.08
N SER A 596 -0.88 -4.68 -0.84
CA SER A 596 -1.58 -3.49 -0.36
C SER A 596 -2.98 -3.84 0.14
N SER A 597 -3.71 -4.71 -0.56
CA SER A 597 -5.01 -5.23 -0.11
C SER A 597 -4.93 -6.04 1.20
N LEU A 598 -3.75 -6.57 1.53
CA LEU A 598 -3.49 -7.28 2.79
C LEU A 598 -3.02 -6.37 3.92
N ARG A 599 -2.58 -5.13 3.66
CA ARG A 599 -2.20 -4.11 4.67
C ARG A 599 -1.36 -4.73 5.80
N ILE A 600 -0.26 -5.39 5.44
CA ILE A 600 0.56 -6.16 6.37
C ILE A 600 1.54 -5.21 7.08
N ALA A 601 1.23 -4.87 8.32
CA ALA A 601 2.07 -4.00 9.17
C ALA A 601 3.32 -4.70 9.75
N ASN A 602 3.47 -6.01 9.52
CA ASN A 602 4.59 -6.81 10.03
C ASN A 602 5.82 -6.70 9.14
N TYR A 603 6.90 -7.40 9.49
CA TYR A 603 8.16 -7.45 8.74
C TYR A 603 8.76 -6.06 8.53
N LYS A 604 9.22 -5.46 9.62
CA LYS A 604 9.86 -4.13 9.60
C LYS A 604 11.35 -4.26 9.80
N ALA A 605 12.11 -3.34 9.22
CA ALA A 605 13.57 -3.37 9.26
C ALA A 605 14.16 -1.99 9.00
N PHE A 606 15.42 -1.82 9.41
CA PHE A 606 16.29 -0.70 9.07
C PHE A 606 17.73 -1.22 8.93
N THR A 607 18.59 -0.44 8.29
CA THR A 607 20.00 -0.81 8.10
C THR A 607 20.87 0.10 8.95
N ARG A 608 21.68 -0.49 9.83
CA ARG A 608 22.71 0.19 10.61
C ARG A 608 24.07 -0.01 9.97
N PHE A 609 24.86 1.04 9.94
CA PHE A 609 26.18 1.10 9.35
C PHE A 609 27.22 1.50 10.38
N HIS A 610 28.43 0.98 10.23
CA HIS A 610 29.59 1.37 11.01
C HIS A 610 30.78 1.58 10.09
N ILE A 611 31.25 2.83 10.00
CA ILE A 611 32.56 3.13 9.45
C ILE A 611 33.57 2.86 10.56
N THR A 612 34.30 1.77 10.42
CA THR A 612 35.31 1.33 11.38
C THR A 612 36.54 2.25 11.36
N THR A 613 37.37 2.14 12.39
CA THR A 613 38.66 2.85 12.46
C THR A 613 39.62 2.48 11.32
N SER A 614 39.49 1.28 10.74
CA SER A 614 40.24 0.86 9.53
C SER A 614 39.72 1.52 8.24
N GLY A 615 38.50 2.07 8.28
CA GLY A 615 37.80 2.67 7.15
C GLY A 615 36.90 1.70 6.38
N ASP A 616 36.79 0.44 6.79
CA ASP A 616 35.80 -0.49 6.24
C ASP A 616 34.39 -0.14 6.73
N LEU A 617 33.39 -0.38 5.90
CA LEU A 617 31.97 -0.15 6.22
C LEU A 617 31.29 -1.47 6.56
N GLU A 618 30.99 -1.69 7.84
CA GLU A 618 30.16 -2.80 8.29
C GLU A 618 28.68 -2.43 8.17
N VAL A 619 27.87 -3.36 7.68
CA VAL A 619 26.45 -3.14 7.39
C VAL A 619 25.62 -4.22 8.07
N PHE A 620 24.74 -3.81 8.98
CA PHE A 620 23.82 -4.67 9.73
C PHE A 620 22.39 -4.32 9.35
N THR A 621 21.63 -5.25 8.79
CA THR A 621 20.19 -5.05 8.62
C THR A 621 19.44 -5.69 9.79
N LEU A 622 18.81 -4.85 10.60
CA LEU A 622 18.04 -5.26 11.78
C LEU A 622 16.57 -5.33 11.42
N ALA A 623 15.90 -6.41 11.83
CA ALA A 623 14.51 -6.65 11.49
C ALA A 623 13.67 -7.14 12.68
N VAL A 624 12.37 -6.87 12.59
CA VAL A 624 11.32 -7.31 13.51
C VAL A 624 10.20 -7.96 12.70
N ASP A 625 9.92 -9.23 12.98
CA ASP A 625 8.92 -10.01 12.25
C ASP A 625 7.48 -9.58 12.61
N LYS A 626 7.22 -9.17 13.86
CA LYS A 626 5.89 -8.81 14.35
C LYS A 626 5.86 -7.44 15.01
N VAL A 627 4.98 -6.57 14.54
CA VAL A 627 4.79 -5.23 15.11
C VAL A 627 3.69 -5.25 16.19
N PRO A 628 3.92 -4.66 17.38
CA PRO A 628 2.88 -4.53 18.41
C PRO A 628 1.68 -3.72 17.92
N LYS A 629 0.48 -4.13 18.35
CA LYS A 629 -0.77 -3.40 18.01
C LYS A 629 -1.21 -2.40 19.06
N SER A 630 -0.73 -2.57 20.29
CA SER A 630 -1.08 -1.76 21.44
C SER A 630 0.16 -1.37 22.22
N TRP A 631 0.18 -0.13 22.68
CA TRP A 631 1.30 0.50 23.38
C TRP A 631 0.83 1.06 24.71
N LYS A 632 1.70 1.01 25.72
CA LYS A 632 1.47 1.58 27.05
C LYS A 632 2.65 2.44 27.47
N LEU A 633 2.42 3.39 28.38
CA LEU A 633 3.48 4.25 28.90
C LEU A 633 4.58 3.37 29.46
N ASP A 634 5.83 3.65 29.08
CA ASP A 634 6.98 2.89 29.58
C ASP A 634 7.30 3.35 31.01
N PRO A 635 7.14 2.50 32.04
CA PRO A 635 7.39 2.92 33.42
C PRO A 635 8.82 3.39 33.64
N ASP A 636 9.78 2.81 32.91
CA ASP A 636 11.20 3.16 33.00
C ASP A 636 11.47 4.56 32.41
N TRP A 637 10.73 4.96 31.37
CA TRP A 637 10.78 6.30 30.79
C TRP A 637 10.13 7.35 31.70
N ASP A 638 9.09 6.95 32.43
CA ASP A 638 8.34 7.83 33.32
C ASP A 638 9.07 8.07 34.65
N ALA A 639 9.72 7.02 35.18
CA ALA A 639 10.51 7.06 36.40
C ALA A 639 11.89 7.74 36.24
N GLU A 640 12.41 7.86 35.02
CA GLU A 640 13.70 8.51 34.76
C GLU A 640 13.64 10.02 35.07
N ILE A 641 14.49 10.46 36.00
CA ILE A 641 14.61 11.88 36.38
C ILE A 641 15.15 12.70 35.20
N ARG A 642 14.42 13.75 34.82
CA ARG A 642 14.77 14.61 33.69
C ARG A 642 15.47 15.86 34.18
N GLN A 643 16.75 16.03 33.84
CA GLN A 643 17.44 17.28 34.16
C GLN A 643 16.95 18.43 33.25
N PRO A 644 16.89 19.68 33.76
CA PRO A 644 16.58 20.84 32.92
C PRO A 644 17.53 20.90 31.72
N ARG A 645 16.97 21.02 30.51
CA ARG A 645 17.71 21.08 29.22
C ARG A 645 18.41 19.78 28.77
N GLN A 646 18.24 18.66 29.47
CA GLN A 646 18.78 17.37 29.00
C GLN A 646 18.10 16.96 27.69
N LEU A 647 18.91 16.58 26.71
CA LEU A 647 18.43 16.10 25.42
C LEU A 647 18.02 14.64 25.52
N SER A 648 16.96 14.26 24.81
CA SER A 648 16.35 12.93 24.89
C SER A 648 17.29 11.79 24.49
N HIS A 649 18.25 12.04 23.59
CA HIS A 649 19.22 11.05 23.14
C HIS A 649 20.29 10.70 24.19
N GLN A 650 20.43 11.50 25.24
CA GLN A 650 21.33 11.25 26.38
C GLN A 650 20.66 10.38 27.46
N ARG A 651 19.37 10.09 27.32
CA ARG A 651 18.58 9.31 28.27
C ARG A 651 18.86 7.82 28.13
N ARG A 652 18.70 7.09 29.24
CA ARG A 652 18.77 5.62 29.24
C ARG A 652 17.54 5.00 28.61
N PHE A 653 16.37 5.60 28.86
CA PHE A 653 15.09 5.16 28.33
C PHE A 653 14.47 6.29 27.47
N PRO A 654 14.87 6.44 26.20
CA PRO A 654 14.45 7.59 25.39
C PRO A 654 12.99 7.51 24.91
N SER A 655 12.43 6.30 24.78
CA SER A 655 11.13 6.10 24.13
C SER A 655 9.96 6.05 25.12
N LYS A 656 8.94 6.86 24.85
CA LYS A 656 7.79 7.06 25.75
C LYS A 656 6.91 5.82 25.94
N TRP A 657 6.77 5.00 24.90
CA TRP A 657 5.81 3.89 24.88
C TRP A 657 6.49 2.55 24.64
N LYS A 658 6.12 1.53 25.42
CA LYS A 658 6.53 0.13 25.21
C LYS A 658 5.36 -0.71 24.75
N ALA A 659 5.62 -1.89 24.20
CA ALA A 659 4.56 -2.83 23.81
C ALA A 659 3.68 -3.17 25.03
N ALA A 660 2.37 -2.98 24.89
CA ALA A 660 1.42 -3.33 25.95
C ALA A 660 1.13 -4.84 25.99
N SER A 661 1.21 -5.48 24.82
CA SER A 661 0.98 -6.91 24.64
C SER A 661 1.94 -7.47 23.57
N GLY A 662 2.32 -8.74 23.70
CA GLY A 662 3.33 -9.37 22.83
C GLY A 662 4.77 -8.98 23.17
N THR A 663 5.70 -9.35 22.29
CA THR A 663 7.13 -9.05 22.44
C THR A 663 7.42 -7.61 22.01
N ASP A 664 8.12 -6.84 22.84
CA ASP A 664 8.59 -5.50 22.48
C ASP A 664 9.63 -5.60 21.35
N PRO A 665 9.60 -4.69 20.34
CA PRO A 665 10.57 -4.68 19.25
C PRO A 665 12.03 -4.73 19.73
N VAL A 666 12.35 -4.05 20.83
CA VAL A 666 13.71 -4.03 21.42
C VAL A 666 14.18 -5.43 21.83
N ASN A 667 13.25 -6.32 22.18
CA ASN A 667 13.56 -7.69 22.61
C ASN A 667 13.43 -8.73 21.48
N SER A 668 12.73 -8.41 20.39
CA SER A 668 12.52 -9.33 19.26
C SER A 668 13.39 -9.04 18.04
N VAL A 669 14.11 -7.92 18.03
CA VAL A 669 14.95 -7.52 16.90
C VAL A 669 16.08 -8.51 16.67
N ARG A 670 16.34 -8.82 15.40
CA ARG A 670 17.41 -9.73 14.95
C ARG A 670 18.10 -9.19 13.71
N VAL A 671 19.34 -9.61 13.49
CA VAL A 671 20.07 -9.30 12.25
C VAL A 671 19.65 -10.29 11.16
N VAL A 672 19.17 -9.78 10.03
CA VAL A 672 18.77 -10.58 8.85
C VAL A 672 19.84 -10.62 7.77
N ASP A 673 20.76 -9.66 7.78
CA ASP A 673 21.92 -9.63 6.90
C ASP A 673 23.05 -8.85 7.59
N HIS A 674 24.27 -9.34 7.40
CA HIS A 674 25.50 -8.69 7.88
C HIS A 674 26.60 -8.89 6.83
N PHE A 675 27.20 -7.79 6.39
CA PHE A 675 28.31 -7.82 5.45
C PHE A 675 29.23 -6.61 5.61
N VAL A 676 30.46 -6.74 5.13
CA VAL A 676 31.47 -5.68 5.20
C VAL A 676 31.85 -5.25 3.78
N ILE A 677 31.81 -3.94 3.54
CA ILE A 677 32.32 -3.33 2.32
C ILE A 677 33.71 -2.79 2.61
N LYS A 678 34.71 -3.42 1.99
CA LYS A 678 36.11 -3.02 2.15
C LYS A 678 36.37 -1.67 1.50
N ARG A 679 37.15 -0.83 2.18
CA ARG A 679 37.64 0.43 1.60
C ARG A 679 38.53 0.15 0.39
N THR A 680 38.46 1.02 -0.62
CA THR A 680 39.44 1.03 -1.70
C THR A 680 40.79 1.46 -1.11
N LYS A 681 41.74 0.53 -1.00
CA LYS A 681 43.11 0.87 -0.58
C LYS A 681 43.80 1.65 -1.69
N ALA A 682 44.55 2.68 -1.31
CA ALA A 682 45.49 3.32 -2.24
C ALA A 682 46.47 2.25 -2.73
N VAL A 683 46.71 2.20 -4.03
CA VAL A 683 47.84 1.43 -4.57
C VAL A 683 49.09 2.14 -4.04
N GLN A 684 49.84 1.46 -3.17
CA GLN A 684 51.14 1.94 -2.69
C GLN A 684 52.15 1.99 -3.82
#